data_AF-A0A094F0T3-F1
#
_entry.id   AF-A0A094F0T3-F1
#
_cell.length_a   1.000
_cell.length_b   1.000
_cell.length_c   1.000
_cell.angle_alpha   90.00
_cell.angle_beta   90.00
_cell.angle_gamma   90.00
#
_symmetry.space_group_name_H-M   'P 1'
#
loop_
_entity.id
_entity.type
_entity.pdbx_description
1 polymer ?
#
loop_
_entity_poly.entity_id
_entity_poly.type
_entity_poly.pdbx_seq_one_letter_code
_entity_poly.pdbx_strand_id
1 'polypeptide(L)'
;MIAVGQRSSARRSVKKFRDAGFARWTLAHAFLADMGGFVLEAEDLSEPIPVDAEQLFYLIERKHVDYPSLSKEEIEDKSKTDSVARFLTIGQAVWFVAAFISRPIQGLSVTTLELTTLSFIIVFFATSYCWMYKPSEVFRPVILHCETSIAQIRSEAGHHGPNDYQRTPLDFIDPSPYVIGLLWRYYVHLLHKLHIPLMSRSITSRPQTRIRGDNFLRTELDHELFAGFFIAAFSSAFMGAWNFHFPTLAERNLWRCASVYTLAFGAVGSIYVWIWHRWLPPRQQVDELEMGETGPSGQSNAVKIAKMSWTKRLGAVSRDDPPDAPIPISLLGPCTFLCFFYCLFRIYILVEDVIGLRSLPLNAYDSKLAALLAFGASSALGQQVYISADGPPDRPNCKSCNYTTTPTYHFTQFSFTQTETYRTATSRPVASTTASYAPHFSALSTLVPDLSTTTWGNWDPNATAQATDSANPYGNAAWTAMWQAANVSNFTEVPLYTTTVSPTALPTSELILPPADYFGPTDCYTFPENFVFGVAGSASQIEGAVAMEGKSPSLMEILPGAQGKSKDYVTNENYYLYKQDIERLASMGVKYYSFSIAWTRILPFALPGTPVNQEGLDHYSDLIDFILEKGMVPTVTMFHFDTPLQFYGGNYSQAADDALIGYVNGGYQNETFTDAFVNYGKILLTHYADRVPIWFTFNEPLLYCDNGKSVNNVIKAHAQLYHFYHEDVQGTGKLGIKFNDNFGVPKDPKNQSDLDATNHFNDFQLATFCNPIFLGIDYPEAFKMTIPDYVPLTPEDLAYIGNTSDFLGIDPYTATVVSQPPEGVEACAKNSSSPNFPYCVTQETQNVFGWNIGYRSQSYVYMTPTYLRTYLSYLYNTFKQPVLVSEFGFPVFAEADKVAVEDQLFDSPRSQYYLSFMTEILKSIHEDGVNVMGALAWSFADNWEFGDYTQQFGLQYVNRTSQERRFKKSFFDLVDFVATRMES
;
A
#
# COMPACT_ATOMS: atom_id res chain seq x y z
N MET A 1 1.18 -18.08 35.48
CA MET A 1 1.24 -19.56 35.53
C MET A 1 2.15 -20.16 34.47
N ILE A 2 1.92 -19.92 33.16
CA ILE A 2 2.78 -20.48 32.09
C ILE A 2 4.27 -20.16 32.31
N ALA A 3 4.62 -18.89 32.55
CA ALA A 3 6.00 -18.47 32.80
C ALA A 3 6.64 -19.18 34.02
N VAL A 4 5.85 -19.39 35.06
CA VAL A 4 6.27 -20.07 36.30
C VAL A 4 6.53 -21.56 36.03
N GLY A 5 5.65 -22.22 35.26
CA GLY A 5 5.83 -23.60 34.82
C GLY A 5 7.09 -23.78 33.98
N GLN A 6 7.36 -22.89 33.03
CA GLN A 6 8.58 -22.90 32.22
C GLN A 6 9.84 -22.75 33.06
N ARG A 7 9.86 -21.83 34.04
CA ARG A 7 11.01 -21.70 34.95
C ARG A 7 11.21 -22.94 35.83
N SER A 8 10.12 -23.51 36.36
CA SER A 8 10.17 -24.71 37.20
C SER A 8 10.71 -25.90 36.40
N SER A 9 10.25 -26.09 35.15
CA SER A 9 10.79 -27.09 34.22
C SER A 9 12.29 -26.90 33.97
N ALA A 10 12.70 -25.69 33.59
CA ALA A 10 14.10 -25.37 33.35
C ALA A 10 15.00 -25.64 34.56
N ARG A 11 14.55 -25.31 35.78
CA ARG A 11 15.28 -25.59 37.03
C ARG A 11 15.43 -27.09 37.29
N ARG A 12 14.38 -27.89 37.06
CA ARG A 12 14.45 -29.35 37.20
C ARG A 12 15.43 -29.96 36.21
N SER A 13 15.40 -29.52 34.95
CA SER A 13 16.37 -29.94 33.94
C SER A 13 17.81 -29.62 34.37
N VAL A 14 18.09 -28.40 34.82
CA VAL A 14 19.43 -28.03 35.32
C VAL A 14 19.89 -28.90 36.48
N LYS A 15 19.00 -29.23 37.41
CA LYS A 15 19.32 -30.13 38.51
C LYS A 15 19.68 -31.53 37.97
N LYS A 16 18.85 -32.12 37.11
CA LYS A 16 19.07 -33.45 36.52
C LYS A 16 20.38 -33.56 35.75
N PHE A 17 20.65 -32.62 34.84
CA PHE A 17 21.89 -32.61 34.05
C PHE A 17 23.14 -32.45 34.93
N ARG A 18 23.07 -31.60 35.97
CA ARG A 18 24.20 -31.41 36.89
C ARG A 18 24.45 -32.63 37.77
N ASP A 19 23.40 -33.26 38.26
CA ASP A 19 23.49 -34.50 39.06
C ASP A 19 24.11 -35.64 38.24
N ALA A 20 23.93 -35.65 36.92
CA ALA A 20 24.54 -36.59 35.97
C ALA A 20 25.95 -36.19 35.47
N GLY A 21 26.54 -35.10 35.99
CA GLY A 21 27.90 -34.67 35.64
C GLY A 21 28.02 -33.64 34.51
N PHE A 22 26.92 -33.19 33.89
CA PHE A 22 26.93 -32.17 32.83
C PHE A 22 26.94 -30.74 33.41
N ALA A 23 28.08 -30.34 33.97
CA ALA A 23 28.22 -29.05 34.67
C ALA A 23 27.96 -27.80 33.81
N ARG A 24 28.09 -27.90 32.47
CA ARG A 24 27.87 -26.80 31.53
C ARG A 24 26.39 -26.53 31.22
N TRP A 25 25.48 -27.40 31.63
CA TRP A 25 24.05 -27.20 31.39
C TRP A 25 23.49 -26.08 32.28
N THR A 26 22.98 -25.02 31.66
CA THR A 26 22.47 -23.81 32.33
C THR A 26 20.96 -23.63 32.13
N LEU A 27 20.37 -22.68 32.85
CA LEU A 27 18.95 -22.34 32.66
C LEU A 27 18.63 -21.91 31.22
N ALA A 28 19.57 -21.27 30.51
CA ALA A 28 19.39 -20.88 29.12
C ALA A 28 19.28 -22.11 28.20
N HIS A 29 20.10 -23.15 28.42
CA HIS A 29 20.02 -24.42 27.69
C HIS A 29 18.69 -25.12 27.94
N ALA A 30 18.25 -25.17 29.20
CA ALA A 30 16.99 -25.79 29.58
C ALA A 30 15.79 -25.05 28.99
N PHE A 31 15.79 -23.71 29.00
CA PHE A 31 14.75 -22.92 28.32
C PHE A 31 14.77 -23.12 26.80
N LEU A 32 15.95 -23.19 26.18
CA LEU A 32 16.08 -23.44 24.75
C LEU A 32 15.49 -24.79 24.36
N ALA A 33 15.75 -25.85 25.15
CA ALA A 33 15.17 -27.16 24.94
C ALA A 33 13.64 -27.17 25.10
N ASP A 34 13.11 -26.60 26.19
CA ASP A 34 11.67 -26.54 26.43
C ASP A 34 10.90 -25.65 25.40
N MET A 35 11.62 -24.83 24.64
CA MET A 35 11.07 -24.03 23.53
C MET A 35 11.14 -24.73 22.16
N GLY A 36 11.73 -25.92 22.08
CA GLY A 36 11.95 -26.65 20.82
C GLY A 36 13.20 -26.21 20.05
N GLY A 37 14.18 -25.64 20.75
CA GLY A 37 15.45 -25.21 20.16
C GLY A 37 16.41 -26.37 19.84
N PHE A 38 16.11 -27.59 20.29
CA PHE A 38 16.80 -28.81 19.87
C PHE A 38 15.82 -29.69 19.10
N VAL A 39 16.28 -30.21 17.96
CA VAL A 39 15.47 -31.02 17.05
C VAL A 39 16.23 -32.30 16.74
N LEU A 40 15.58 -33.44 16.92
CA LEU A 40 16.12 -34.77 16.72
C LEU A 40 15.87 -35.24 15.29
N GLU A 41 16.94 -35.65 14.63
CA GLU A 41 16.93 -36.28 13.31
C GLU A 41 17.37 -37.75 13.45
N ALA A 42 16.56 -38.66 12.91
CA ALA A 42 16.82 -40.09 12.92
C ALA A 42 16.36 -40.69 11.57
N GLU A 43 16.96 -41.80 11.15
CA GLU A 43 16.70 -42.42 9.84
C GLU A 43 15.24 -42.85 9.63
N ASP A 44 14.53 -43.22 10.71
CA ASP A 44 13.15 -43.67 10.68
C ASP A 44 12.11 -42.55 10.92
N LEU A 45 12.54 -41.29 10.96
CA LEU A 45 11.67 -40.11 11.02
C LEU A 45 11.58 -39.43 9.65
N SER A 46 10.36 -39.20 9.15
CA SER A 46 10.14 -38.47 7.88
C SER A 46 10.49 -36.99 7.98
N GLU A 47 10.38 -36.41 9.18
CA GLU A 47 10.74 -35.03 9.48
C GLU A 47 11.39 -34.97 10.87
N PRO A 48 12.38 -34.10 11.09
CA PRO A 48 12.99 -33.91 12.41
C PRO A 48 11.96 -33.43 13.45
N ILE A 49 12.03 -33.98 14.67
CA ILE A 49 11.07 -33.67 15.76
C ILE A 49 11.73 -32.85 16.87
N PRO A 50 11.07 -31.84 17.45
CA PRO A 50 11.63 -31.10 18.57
C PRO A 50 11.69 -31.98 19.83
N VAL A 51 12.73 -31.81 20.64
CA VAL A 51 12.89 -32.51 21.91
C VAL A 51 12.94 -31.52 23.07
N ASP A 52 12.16 -31.78 24.12
CA ASP A 52 12.22 -31.01 25.36
C ASP A 52 13.43 -31.41 26.23
N ALA A 53 13.64 -30.70 27.34
CA ALA A 53 14.83 -30.92 28.15
C ALA A 53 14.87 -32.30 28.85
N GLU A 54 13.71 -32.92 29.11
CA GLU A 54 13.61 -34.24 29.75
C GLU A 54 13.88 -35.35 28.72
N GLN A 55 13.30 -35.22 27.53
CA GLN A 55 13.55 -36.09 26.39
C GLN A 55 15.03 -36.07 25.99
N LEU A 56 15.62 -34.87 25.92
CA LEU A 56 17.04 -34.71 25.60
C LEU A 56 17.95 -35.37 26.65
N PHE A 57 17.64 -35.22 27.95
CA PHE A 57 18.40 -35.86 29.02
C PHE A 57 18.41 -37.39 28.86
N TYR A 58 17.24 -37.98 28.62
CA TYR A 58 17.10 -39.42 28.43
C TYR A 58 17.93 -39.95 27.25
N LEU A 59 17.90 -39.24 26.12
CA LEU A 59 18.66 -39.61 24.92
C LEU A 59 20.19 -39.55 25.17
N ILE A 60 20.65 -38.54 25.91
CA ILE A 60 22.07 -38.37 26.23
C ILE A 60 22.53 -39.42 27.26
N GLU A 61 21.76 -39.64 28.33
CA GLU A 61 22.10 -40.60 29.40
C GLU A 61 22.25 -42.03 28.86
N ARG A 62 21.39 -42.39 27.89
CA ARG A 62 21.43 -43.70 27.21
C ARG A 62 22.36 -43.76 26.00
N LYS A 63 23.07 -42.67 25.69
CA LYS A 63 24.03 -42.57 24.58
C LYS A 63 23.41 -42.78 23.19
N HIS A 64 22.14 -42.39 23.01
CA HIS A 64 21.53 -42.34 21.68
C HIS A 64 21.91 -41.07 20.91
N VAL A 65 22.24 -40.00 21.63
CA VAL A 65 22.64 -38.69 21.10
C VAL A 65 23.80 -38.14 21.92
N ASP A 66 24.75 -37.48 21.26
CA ASP A 66 25.86 -36.81 21.94
C ASP A 66 25.40 -35.56 22.73
N TYR A 67 26.12 -35.25 23.81
CA TYR A 67 25.90 -34.01 24.55
C TYR A 67 26.18 -32.79 23.63
N PRO A 68 25.21 -31.87 23.45
CA PRO A 68 25.37 -30.77 22.51
C PRO A 68 26.54 -29.86 22.93
N SER A 69 27.40 -29.51 21.97
CA SER A 69 28.58 -28.64 22.19
C SER A 69 28.24 -27.16 22.37
N LEU A 70 26.95 -26.81 22.35
CA LEU A 70 26.45 -25.44 22.40
C LEU A 70 26.88 -24.74 23.70
N SER A 71 27.58 -23.61 23.59
CA SER A 71 28.00 -22.80 24.72
C SER A 71 26.88 -21.84 25.18
N LYS A 72 26.98 -21.33 26.42
CA LYS A 72 26.03 -20.32 26.91
C LYS A 72 26.12 -19.03 26.09
N GLU A 73 27.32 -18.64 25.70
CA GLU A 73 27.60 -17.45 24.89
C GLU A 73 26.99 -17.58 23.49
N GLU A 74 27.03 -18.77 22.88
CA GLU A 74 26.37 -19.04 21.60
C GLU A 74 24.83 -18.95 21.70
N ILE A 75 24.25 -19.32 22.85
CA ILE A 75 22.81 -19.14 23.11
C ILE A 75 22.48 -17.65 23.30
N GLU A 76 23.35 -16.90 23.98
CA GLU A 76 23.19 -15.46 24.17
C GLU A 76 23.31 -14.69 22.84
N ASP A 77 24.20 -15.10 21.93
CA ASP A 77 24.34 -14.54 20.58
C ASP A 77 23.13 -14.85 19.69
N LYS A 78 22.59 -16.08 19.78
CA LYS A 78 21.33 -16.46 19.09
C LYS A 78 20.10 -15.77 19.65
N SER A 79 20.17 -15.25 20.87
CA SER A 79 19.07 -14.61 21.57
C SER A 79 19.02 -13.12 21.22
N LYS A 80 18.05 -12.69 20.43
CA LYS A 80 17.79 -11.26 20.18
C LYS A 80 17.15 -10.53 21.36
N THR A 81 17.33 -11.06 22.56
CA THR A 81 16.83 -10.45 23.78
C THR A 81 17.66 -9.21 24.09
N ASP A 82 17.08 -8.04 23.91
CA ASP A 82 17.69 -6.79 24.37
C ASP A 82 17.64 -6.68 25.90
N SER A 83 18.79 -6.88 26.54
CA SER A 83 18.95 -6.75 28.00
C SER A 83 18.75 -5.30 28.46
N VAL A 84 19.02 -4.32 27.58
CA VAL A 84 18.76 -2.91 27.84
C VAL A 84 17.25 -2.66 27.85
N ALA A 85 16.50 -3.12 26.84
CA ALA A 85 15.04 -3.04 26.84
C ALA A 85 14.42 -3.62 28.12
N ARG A 86 14.83 -4.82 28.57
CA ARG A 86 14.34 -5.43 29.81
C ARG A 86 14.60 -4.55 31.04
N PHE A 87 15.81 -3.99 31.14
CA PHE A 87 16.17 -3.10 32.25
C PHE A 87 15.31 -1.82 32.24
N LEU A 88 15.07 -1.25 31.06
CA LEU A 88 14.25 -0.06 30.88
C LEU A 88 12.79 -0.31 31.19
N THR A 89 12.21 -1.42 30.74
CA THR A 89 10.82 -1.77 31.05
C THR A 89 10.63 -2.00 32.56
N ILE A 90 11.60 -2.62 33.23
CA ILE A 90 11.61 -2.74 34.70
C ILE A 90 11.68 -1.36 35.36
N GLY A 91 12.56 -0.48 34.87
CA GLY A 91 12.68 0.89 35.36
C GLY A 91 11.38 1.69 35.20
N GLN A 92 10.73 1.61 34.04
CA GLN A 92 9.44 2.24 33.75
C GLN A 92 8.32 1.71 34.65
N ALA A 93 8.28 0.39 34.87
CA ALA A 93 7.31 -0.23 35.76
C ALA A 93 7.50 0.22 37.22
N VAL A 94 8.75 0.28 37.70
CA VAL A 94 9.07 0.77 39.05
C VAL A 94 8.71 2.25 39.19
N TRP A 95 9.04 3.08 38.19
CA TRP A 95 8.69 4.49 38.16
C TRP A 95 7.17 4.70 38.19
N PHE A 96 6.42 3.95 37.39
CA PHE A 96 4.96 4.02 37.38
C PHE A 96 4.38 3.65 38.75
N VAL A 97 4.87 2.60 39.41
CA VAL A 97 4.45 2.22 40.77
C VAL A 97 4.73 3.37 41.75
N ALA A 98 5.92 3.97 41.69
CA ALA A 98 6.28 5.09 42.55
C ALA A 98 5.36 6.31 42.32
N ALA A 99 5.11 6.66 41.05
CA ALA A 99 4.22 7.74 40.66
C ALA A 99 2.77 7.48 41.09
N PHE A 100 2.29 6.25 40.92
CA PHE A 100 0.96 5.83 41.36
C PHE A 100 0.79 6.00 42.88
N ILE A 101 1.78 5.59 43.68
CA ILE A 101 1.75 5.70 45.14
C ILE A 101 1.90 7.15 45.61
N SER A 102 2.72 7.96 44.93
CA SER A 102 2.94 9.36 45.32
C SER A 102 1.71 10.25 45.11
N ARG A 103 0.85 9.93 44.13
CA ARG A 103 -0.33 10.75 43.80
C ARG A 103 -1.36 10.86 44.94
N PRO A 104 -1.83 9.75 45.55
CA PRO A 104 -2.69 9.83 46.73
C PRO A 104 -2.05 10.59 47.91
N ILE A 105 -0.74 10.46 48.10
CA ILE A 105 0.01 11.17 49.17
C ILE A 105 -0.02 12.69 48.93
N GLN A 106 0.00 13.11 47.67
CA GLN A 106 -0.07 14.51 47.26
C GLN A 106 -1.51 15.06 47.16
N GLY A 107 -2.53 14.25 47.52
CA GLY A 107 -3.93 14.64 47.38
C GLY A 107 -4.46 14.64 45.94
N LEU A 108 -3.74 14.02 45.00
CA LEU A 108 -4.11 13.91 43.59
C LEU A 108 -4.97 12.67 43.35
N SER A 109 -5.93 12.81 42.43
CA SER A 109 -6.78 11.70 42.01
C SER A 109 -6.00 10.69 41.15
N VAL A 110 -6.32 9.42 41.37
CA VAL A 110 -5.81 8.25 40.63
C VAL A 110 -6.98 7.65 39.83
N THR A 111 -6.70 7.26 38.60
CA THR A 111 -7.70 6.71 37.67
C THR A 111 -7.82 5.19 37.77
N THR A 112 -8.96 4.64 37.34
CA THR A 112 -9.16 3.18 37.21
C THR A 112 -8.17 2.57 36.21
N LEU A 113 -7.89 3.26 35.10
CA LEU A 113 -6.88 2.86 34.12
C LEU A 113 -5.46 2.76 34.74
N GLU A 114 -5.06 3.72 35.57
CA GLU A 114 -3.78 3.65 36.29
C GLU A 114 -3.73 2.47 37.26
N LEU A 115 -4.85 2.14 37.91
CA LEU A 115 -4.95 0.98 38.81
C LEU A 115 -4.90 -0.35 38.04
N THR A 116 -5.56 -0.45 36.88
CA THR A 116 -5.45 -1.61 35.99
C THR A 116 -4.02 -1.76 35.47
N THR A 117 -3.36 -0.66 35.12
CA THR A 117 -1.95 -0.66 34.70
C THR A 117 -1.04 -1.16 35.82
N LEU A 118 -1.27 -0.72 37.07
CA LEU A 118 -0.55 -1.21 38.25
C LEU A 118 -0.73 -2.72 38.42
N SER A 119 -1.93 -3.26 38.21
CA SER A 119 -2.18 -4.69 38.33
C SER A 119 -1.39 -5.49 37.29
N PHE A 120 -1.33 -5.02 36.04
CA PHE A 120 -0.49 -5.64 35.02
C PHE A 120 1.01 -5.57 35.35
N ILE A 121 1.47 -4.46 35.96
CA ILE A 121 2.87 -4.32 36.42
C ILE A 121 3.24 -5.39 37.46
N ILE A 122 2.33 -5.73 38.38
CA ILE A 122 2.55 -6.81 39.37
C ILE A 122 2.86 -8.14 38.65
N VAL A 123 2.09 -8.47 37.61
CA VAL A 123 2.29 -9.69 36.81
C VAL A 123 3.52 -9.59 35.91
N PHE A 124 3.83 -8.40 35.40
CA PHE A 124 5.02 -8.12 34.61
C PHE A 124 6.31 -8.41 35.39
N PHE A 125 6.40 -8.04 36.67
CA PHE A 125 7.57 -8.37 37.49
C PHE A 125 7.74 -9.88 37.68
N ALA A 126 6.65 -10.60 37.94
CA ALA A 126 6.69 -12.05 38.08
C ALA A 126 7.13 -12.74 36.78
N THR A 127 6.58 -12.33 35.63
CA THR A 127 6.91 -12.89 34.32
C THR A 127 8.35 -12.54 33.89
N SER A 128 8.79 -11.31 34.12
CA SER A 128 10.18 -10.87 33.89
C SER A 128 11.18 -11.67 34.71
N TYR A 129 10.89 -11.91 36.00
CA TYR A 129 11.72 -12.78 36.83
C TYR A 129 11.78 -14.21 36.27
N CYS A 130 10.63 -14.77 35.88
CA CYS A 130 10.55 -16.13 35.35
C CYS A 130 11.34 -16.31 34.06
N TRP A 131 11.26 -15.36 33.12
CA TRP A 131 11.86 -15.42 31.79
C TRP A 131 13.22 -14.72 31.67
N MET A 132 13.81 -14.31 32.79
CA MET A 132 15.12 -13.63 32.84
C MET A 132 16.21 -14.35 32.04
N TYR A 133 16.24 -15.69 32.08
CA TYR A 133 17.23 -16.51 31.37
C TYR A 133 16.68 -17.20 30.13
N LYS A 134 15.46 -16.85 29.70
CA LYS A 134 14.80 -17.43 28.53
C LYS A 134 15.28 -16.69 27.27
N PRO A 135 15.90 -17.37 26.29
CA PRO A 135 16.24 -16.81 24.98
C PRO A 135 14.99 -16.31 24.23
N SER A 136 15.16 -15.31 23.36
CA SER A 136 14.08 -14.76 22.52
C SER A 136 14.48 -14.78 21.05
N GLU A 137 13.51 -15.06 20.16
CA GLU A 137 13.67 -15.08 18.70
C GLU A 137 14.79 -15.98 18.15
N VAL A 138 14.92 -17.20 18.69
CA VAL A 138 15.87 -18.19 18.15
C VAL A 138 15.27 -18.86 16.91
N PHE A 139 15.72 -18.46 15.71
CA PHE A 139 15.18 -18.96 14.43
C PHE A 139 15.80 -20.28 13.93
N ARG A 140 17.02 -20.62 14.38
CA ARG A 140 17.75 -21.81 13.93
C ARG A 140 17.86 -22.83 15.08
N PRO A 141 17.15 -23.98 15.00
CA PRO A 141 17.31 -25.04 15.99
C PRO A 141 18.69 -25.69 15.89
N VAL A 142 19.10 -26.35 16.96
CA VAL A 142 20.26 -27.24 16.98
C VAL A 142 19.79 -28.63 16.60
N ILE A 143 20.35 -29.16 15.52
CA ILE A 143 20.02 -30.50 15.02
C ILE A 143 20.85 -31.51 15.80
N LEU A 144 20.16 -32.52 16.33
CA LEU A 144 20.72 -33.65 17.05
C LEU A 144 20.60 -34.88 16.16
N HIS A 145 21.71 -35.39 15.67
CA HIS A 145 21.73 -36.60 14.87
C HIS A 145 21.71 -37.82 15.79
N CYS A 146 20.76 -38.72 15.55
CA CYS A 146 20.57 -39.95 16.31
C CYS A 146 20.92 -41.14 15.43
N GLU A 147 21.98 -41.87 15.77
CA GLU A 147 22.40 -43.08 15.04
C GLU A 147 21.49 -44.29 15.32
N THR A 148 20.75 -44.25 16.44
CA THR A 148 19.78 -45.29 16.79
C THR A 148 18.40 -44.95 16.22
N SER A 149 17.70 -45.91 15.61
CA SER A 149 16.32 -45.68 15.15
C SER A 149 15.38 -45.40 16.34
N ILE A 150 14.40 -44.53 16.14
CA ILE A 150 13.37 -44.21 17.13
C ILE A 150 12.56 -45.46 17.49
N ALA A 151 12.30 -46.33 16.53
CA ALA A 151 11.67 -47.63 16.75
C ALA A 151 12.47 -48.49 17.75
N GLN A 152 13.80 -48.50 17.66
CA GLN A 152 14.66 -49.21 18.60
C GLN A 152 14.63 -48.56 19.99
N ILE A 153 14.77 -47.23 20.08
CA ILE A 153 14.69 -46.49 21.36
C ILE A 153 13.36 -46.78 22.09
N ARG A 154 12.26 -46.81 21.35
CA ARG A 154 10.93 -47.12 21.89
C ARG A 154 10.82 -48.58 22.32
N SER A 155 11.38 -49.50 21.55
CA SER A 155 11.42 -50.92 21.90
C SER A 155 12.24 -51.18 23.17
N GLU A 156 13.38 -50.51 23.34
CA GLU A 156 14.20 -50.56 24.57
C GLU A 156 13.47 -50.00 25.80
N ALA A 157 12.49 -49.12 25.58
CA ALA A 157 11.61 -48.59 26.61
C ALA A 157 10.32 -49.42 26.83
N GLY A 158 10.14 -50.55 26.12
CA GLY A 158 8.95 -51.40 26.22
C GLY A 158 7.74 -50.96 25.39
N HIS A 159 7.93 -50.06 24.42
CA HIS A 159 6.91 -49.53 23.53
C HIS A 159 7.09 -50.04 22.09
N HIS A 160 6.37 -51.12 21.73
CA HIS A 160 6.60 -51.83 20.46
C HIS A 160 5.64 -51.41 19.32
N GLY A 161 4.57 -50.67 19.59
CA GLY A 161 3.60 -50.26 18.57
C GLY A 161 4.10 -49.06 17.74
N PRO A 162 4.13 -49.11 16.39
CA PRO A 162 4.64 -48.01 15.56
C PRO A 162 3.86 -46.71 15.72
N ASN A 163 2.57 -46.77 16.09
CA ASN A 163 1.69 -45.61 16.31
C ASN A 163 1.32 -45.36 17.79
N ASP A 164 1.99 -46.03 18.73
CA ASP A 164 1.74 -45.93 20.19
C ASP A 164 2.39 -44.67 20.79
N TYR A 165 1.98 -43.48 20.31
CA TYR A 165 2.39 -42.17 20.83
C TYR A 165 1.37 -41.08 20.44
N GLN A 166 1.19 -40.01 21.22
CA GLN A 166 0.13 -39.03 20.99
C GLN A 166 0.57 -37.80 20.18
N ARG A 167 1.75 -37.25 20.49
CA ARG A 167 2.35 -36.03 19.94
C ARG A 167 3.65 -36.36 19.23
N THR A 168 4.56 -37.02 19.95
CA THR A 168 5.88 -37.41 19.44
C THR A 168 6.19 -38.84 19.85
N PRO A 169 6.96 -39.60 19.06
CA PRO A 169 7.37 -40.96 19.42
C PRO A 169 8.07 -41.08 20.80
N LEU A 170 8.59 -39.97 21.33
CA LEU A 170 9.27 -39.85 22.62
C LEU A 170 8.35 -39.42 23.79
N ASP A 171 7.02 -39.42 23.59
CA ASP A 171 6.05 -39.02 24.62
C ASP A 171 6.08 -39.89 25.89
N PHE A 172 6.61 -41.11 25.80
CA PHE A 172 6.72 -42.02 26.94
C PHE A 172 7.72 -41.53 28.01
N ILE A 173 8.64 -40.62 27.65
CA ILE A 173 9.66 -40.07 28.55
C ILE A 173 9.05 -39.02 29.51
N ASP A 174 8.12 -38.20 29.02
CA ASP A 174 7.29 -37.30 29.83
C ASP A 174 5.81 -37.44 29.44
N PRO A 175 5.10 -38.45 29.98
CA PRO A 175 3.69 -38.70 29.70
C PRO A 175 2.82 -37.66 30.44
N SER A 176 2.88 -36.40 30.00
CA SER A 176 2.32 -35.22 30.67
C SER A 176 0.85 -35.37 31.12
N PRO A 177 0.56 -35.51 32.43
CA PRO A 177 -0.79 -35.53 32.98
C PRO A 177 -1.05 -34.31 33.87
N TYR A 178 -0.66 -33.10 33.44
CA TYR A 178 -1.00 -31.89 34.18
C TYR A 178 -2.44 -31.46 33.83
N VAL A 179 -3.37 -31.62 34.78
CA VAL A 179 -4.82 -31.43 34.57
C VAL A 179 -5.16 -30.04 34.00
N ILE A 180 -4.47 -28.99 34.45
CA ILE A 180 -4.67 -27.63 33.90
C ILE A 180 -4.23 -27.57 32.44
N GLY A 181 -3.12 -28.21 32.10
CA GLY A 181 -2.63 -28.28 30.72
C GLY A 181 -3.62 -29.00 29.81
N LEU A 182 -4.27 -30.05 30.30
CA LEU A 182 -5.31 -30.77 29.58
C LEU A 182 -6.56 -29.89 29.36
N LEU A 183 -7.06 -29.24 30.41
CA LEU A 183 -8.20 -28.32 30.31
C LEU A 183 -7.90 -27.15 29.36
N TRP A 184 -6.71 -26.56 29.47
CA TRP A 184 -6.26 -25.46 28.61
C TRP A 184 -6.23 -25.85 27.13
N ARG A 185 -5.65 -27.03 26.81
CA ARG A 185 -5.61 -27.55 25.44
C ARG A 185 -7.00 -27.73 24.85
N TYR A 186 -7.94 -28.24 25.64
CA TYR A 186 -9.34 -28.39 25.23
C TYR A 186 -9.99 -27.04 24.90
N TYR A 187 -9.83 -26.02 25.76
CA TYR A 187 -10.37 -24.68 25.47
C TYR A 187 -9.73 -24.03 24.23
N VAL A 188 -8.41 -24.18 24.04
CA VAL A 188 -7.73 -23.68 22.83
C VAL A 188 -8.25 -24.40 21.58
N HIS A 189 -8.49 -25.71 21.64
CA HIS A 189 -9.11 -26.45 20.53
C HIS A 189 -10.55 -26.00 20.25
N LEU A 190 -11.35 -25.77 21.30
CA LEU A 190 -12.71 -25.25 21.16
C LEU A 190 -12.73 -23.87 20.50
N LEU A 191 -11.83 -22.97 20.90
CA LEU A 191 -11.67 -21.64 20.28
C LEU A 191 -11.30 -21.74 18.80
N HIS A 192 -10.39 -22.66 18.43
CA HIS A 192 -10.08 -22.92 17.03
C HIS A 192 -11.28 -23.44 16.23
N LYS A 193 -12.10 -24.32 16.80
CA LYS A 193 -13.37 -24.77 16.18
C LYS A 193 -14.39 -23.64 16.00
N LEU A 194 -14.35 -22.66 16.89
CA LEU A 194 -15.18 -21.45 16.81
C LEU A 194 -14.58 -20.37 15.88
N HIS A 195 -13.48 -20.66 15.17
CA HIS A 195 -12.75 -19.71 14.32
C HIS A 195 -12.25 -18.46 15.05
N ILE A 196 -11.90 -18.62 16.33
CA ILE A 196 -11.36 -17.56 17.20
C ILE A 196 -9.90 -17.93 17.56
N PRO A 197 -8.91 -17.69 16.69
CA PRO A 197 -7.52 -18.07 16.93
C PRO A 197 -6.81 -17.07 17.87
N LEU A 198 -7.22 -17.01 19.14
CA LEU A 198 -6.67 -16.08 20.14
C LEU A 198 -5.25 -16.44 20.61
N MET A 199 -4.84 -17.70 20.46
CA MET A 199 -3.58 -18.24 21.00
C MET A 199 -2.83 -19.04 19.91
N SER A 200 -1.72 -19.68 20.26
CA SER A 200 -0.75 -20.24 19.31
C SER A 200 -1.37 -21.00 18.12
N ARG A 201 -0.73 -20.92 16.93
CA ARG A 201 -1.20 -21.57 15.68
C ARG A 201 -1.61 -23.03 15.94
N SER A 202 -2.56 -23.57 15.18
CA SER A 202 -2.86 -25.01 15.26
C SER A 202 -1.63 -25.85 14.86
N ILE A 203 -1.50 -27.06 15.41
CA ILE A 203 -0.49 -28.05 14.99
C ILE A 203 -1.24 -29.21 14.37
N THR A 204 -1.05 -29.42 13.07
CA THR A 204 -1.75 -30.43 12.27
C THR A 204 -0.89 -31.66 11.99
N SER A 205 0.43 -31.60 12.24
CA SER A 205 1.36 -32.71 11.99
C SER A 205 1.43 -33.69 13.17
N ARG A 206 1.55 -34.99 12.85
CA ARG A 206 1.88 -36.07 13.79
C ARG A 206 2.95 -36.95 13.13
N PRO A 207 4.19 -36.99 13.65
CA PRO A 207 4.71 -36.31 14.84
C PRO A 207 4.61 -34.77 14.83
N GLN A 208 4.52 -34.15 16.00
CA GLN A 208 4.50 -32.69 16.12
C GLN A 208 5.86 -32.10 15.74
N THR A 209 5.88 -31.08 14.88
CA THR A 209 7.12 -30.42 14.41
C THR A 209 7.55 -29.23 15.25
N ARG A 210 6.77 -28.85 16.27
CA ARG A 210 7.11 -27.77 17.21
C ARG A 210 6.49 -27.97 18.59
N ILE A 211 7.13 -27.43 19.62
CA ILE A 211 6.59 -27.37 20.99
C ILE A 211 5.67 -26.15 21.13
N ARG A 212 4.47 -26.33 21.68
CA ARG A 212 3.55 -25.20 21.93
C ARG A 212 4.04 -24.36 23.12
N GLY A 213 4.22 -23.05 22.90
CA GLY A 213 4.69 -22.10 23.91
C GLY A 213 3.66 -21.70 24.98
N ASP A 214 2.39 -22.03 24.78
CA ASP A 214 1.26 -21.75 25.68
C ASP A 214 0.88 -22.95 26.57
N ASN A 215 1.70 -24.01 26.56
CA ASN A 215 1.47 -25.18 27.42
C ASN A 215 1.68 -24.84 28.91
N PHE A 216 0.77 -25.31 29.76
CA PHE A 216 0.95 -25.33 31.20
C PHE A 216 1.83 -26.52 31.59
N LEU A 217 3.09 -26.25 31.93
CA LEU A 217 4.04 -27.24 32.42
C LEU A 217 3.86 -27.45 33.93
N ARG A 218 4.26 -28.64 34.41
CA ARG A 218 4.21 -29.00 35.83
C ARG A 218 5.07 -28.05 36.67
N THR A 219 4.48 -27.53 37.74
CA THR A 219 5.11 -26.63 38.72
C THR A 219 5.48 -27.37 40.01
N GLU A 220 6.55 -26.94 40.65
CA GLU A 220 6.92 -27.34 42.01
C GLU A 220 6.23 -26.43 43.06
N LEU A 221 6.08 -26.93 44.28
CA LEU A 221 5.32 -26.25 45.34
C LEU A 221 5.83 -24.82 45.65
N ASP A 222 7.14 -24.60 45.63
CA ASP A 222 7.75 -23.28 45.85
C ASP A 222 7.32 -22.26 44.76
N HIS A 223 7.26 -22.70 43.51
CA HIS A 223 6.83 -21.89 42.38
C HIS A 223 5.30 -21.72 42.34
N GLU A 224 4.54 -22.70 42.83
CA GLU A 224 3.09 -22.56 43.03
C GLU A 224 2.77 -21.50 44.09
N LEU A 225 3.48 -21.49 45.21
CA LEU A 225 3.36 -20.46 46.24
C LEU A 225 3.76 -19.08 45.70
N PHE A 226 4.84 -19.01 44.92
CA PHE A 226 5.25 -17.80 44.22
C PHE A 226 4.14 -17.28 43.29
N ALA A 227 3.56 -18.14 42.45
CA ALA A 227 2.47 -17.75 41.57
C ALA A 227 1.22 -17.32 42.34
N GLY A 228 0.87 -18.04 43.42
CA GLY A 228 -0.27 -17.72 44.29
C GLY A 228 -0.17 -16.33 44.89
N PHE A 229 1.02 -15.92 45.35
CA PHE A 229 1.27 -14.57 45.85
C PHE A 229 0.96 -13.49 44.80
N PHE A 230 1.50 -13.63 43.59
CA PHE A 230 1.29 -12.64 42.52
C PHE A 230 -0.15 -12.64 41.97
N ILE A 231 -0.81 -13.80 41.92
CA ILE A 231 -2.23 -13.89 41.55
C ILE A 231 -3.10 -13.19 42.59
N ALA A 232 -2.83 -13.38 43.88
CA ALA A 232 -3.54 -12.70 44.95
C ALA A 232 -3.32 -11.18 44.88
N ALA A 233 -2.08 -10.73 44.66
CA ALA A 233 -1.73 -9.32 44.52
C ALA A 233 -2.38 -8.66 43.28
N PHE A 234 -2.38 -9.35 42.13
CA PHE A 234 -3.08 -8.90 40.92
C PHE A 234 -4.59 -8.76 41.17
N SER A 235 -5.19 -9.75 41.82
CA SER A 235 -6.64 -9.80 41.99
C SER A 235 -7.13 -8.82 43.05
N SER A 236 -6.31 -8.52 44.07
CA SER A 236 -6.64 -7.54 45.11
C SER A 236 -6.45 -6.10 44.66
N ALA A 237 -5.65 -5.83 43.63
CA ALA A 237 -5.39 -4.47 43.12
C ALA A 237 -6.69 -3.72 42.80
N PHE A 238 -7.68 -4.37 42.16
CA PHE A 238 -8.95 -3.75 41.77
C PHE A 238 -9.81 -3.27 42.95
N MET A 239 -9.60 -3.85 44.14
CA MET A 239 -10.23 -3.39 45.37
C MET A 239 -9.75 -1.99 45.78
N GLY A 240 -8.58 -1.54 45.30
CA GLY A 240 -8.06 -0.20 45.54
C GLY A 240 -8.98 0.93 45.03
N ALA A 241 -9.80 0.65 44.02
CA ALA A 241 -10.78 1.59 43.47
C ALA A 241 -12.14 1.55 44.19
N TRP A 242 -12.24 0.93 45.37
CA TRP A 242 -13.52 0.78 46.11
C TRP A 242 -14.26 2.10 46.33
N ASN A 243 -13.50 3.18 46.54
CA ASN A 243 -13.99 4.54 46.80
C ASN A 243 -13.66 5.53 45.68
N PHE A 244 -13.30 5.06 44.48
CA PHE A 244 -13.06 5.95 43.34
C PHE A 244 -14.36 6.63 42.91
N HIS A 245 -14.20 7.76 42.21
CA HIS A 245 -15.32 8.43 41.56
C HIS A 245 -15.74 7.64 40.31
N PHE A 246 -17.04 7.38 40.17
CA PHE A 246 -17.65 6.79 38.98
C PHE A 246 -18.80 7.69 38.53
N PRO A 247 -19.03 7.81 37.21
CA PRO A 247 -20.07 8.69 36.66
C PRO A 247 -21.48 8.35 37.17
N THR A 248 -21.79 7.06 37.37
CA THR A 248 -23.07 6.59 37.87
C THR A 248 -22.94 5.62 39.06
N LEU A 249 -24.01 5.52 39.86
CA LEU A 249 -24.11 4.52 40.93
C LEU A 249 -24.07 3.09 40.40
N ALA A 250 -24.57 2.85 39.19
CA ALA A 250 -24.57 1.55 38.53
C ALA A 250 -23.13 1.12 38.20
N GLU A 251 -22.34 1.99 37.58
CA GLU A 251 -20.93 1.73 37.24
C GLU A 251 -20.10 1.44 38.49
N ARG A 252 -20.27 2.25 39.55
CA ARG A 252 -19.59 1.99 40.83
C ARG A 252 -19.92 0.61 41.41
N ASN A 253 -21.18 0.22 41.37
CA ASN A 253 -21.62 -1.06 41.94
C ASN A 253 -21.14 -2.23 41.07
N LEU A 254 -21.16 -2.08 39.74
CA LEU A 254 -20.62 -3.07 38.81
C LEU A 254 -19.12 -3.24 39.00
N TRP A 255 -18.36 -2.16 39.19
CA TRP A 255 -16.93 -2.22 39.51
C TRP A 255 -16.66 -3.00 40.80
N ARG A 256 -17.43 -2.71 41.86
CA ARG A 256 -17.30 -3.43 43.15
C ARG A 256 -17.62 -4.92 43.00
N CYS A 257 -18.69 -5.26 42.29
CA CYS A 257 -19.03 -6.65 41.98
C CYS A 257 -17.91 -7.34 41.20
N ALA A 258 -17.40 -6.70 40.14
CA ALA A 258 -16.32 -7.22 39.31
C ALA A 258 -15.01 -7.41 40.11
N SER A 259 -14.68 -6.47 40.99
CA SER A 259 -13.47 -6.51 41.84
C SER A 259 -13.55 -7.66 42.86
N VAL A 260 -14.68 -7.80 43.56
CA VAL A 260 -14.92 -8.90 44.50
C VAL A 260 -14.88 -10.24 43.79
N TYR A 261 -15.51 -10.35 42.62
CA TYR A 261 -15.49 -11.58 41.83
C TYR A 261 -14.07 -11.93 41.37
N THR A 262 -13.30 -10.95 40.90
CA THR A 262 -11.91 -11.17 40.45
C THR A 262 -11.03 -11.69 41.60
N LEU A 263 -11.17 -11.10 42.80
CA LEU A 263 -10.48 -11.57 44.00
C LEU A 263 -10.92 -12.98 44.43
N ALA A 264 -12.23 -13.24 44.45
CA ALA A 264 -12.78 -14.55 44.77
C ALA A 264 -12.32 -15.61 43.76
N PHE A 265 -12.33 -15.32 42.47
CA PHE A 265 -11.84 -16.20 41.41
C PHE A 265 -10.34 -16.49 41.57
N GLY A 266 -9.52 -15.48 41.86
CA GLY A 266 -8.09 -15.66 42.11
C GLY A 266 -7.80 -16.56 43.32
N ALA A 267 -8.52 -16.38 44.43
CA ALA A 267 -8.35 -17.18 45.65
C ALA A 267 -8.94 -18.59 45.52
N VAL A 268 -10.22 -18.69 45.13
CA VAL A 268 -10.96 -19.97 45.02
C VAL A 268 -10.46 -20.79 43.84
N GLY A 269 -10.16 -20.16 42.70
CA GLY A 269 -9.62 -20.84 41.52
C GLY A 269 -8.25 -21.46 41.77
N SER A 270 -7.37 -20.77 42.50
CA SER A 270 -6.06 -21.30 42.89
C SER A 270 -6.18 -22.50 43.84
N ILE A 271 -7.09 -22.43 44.82
CA ILE A 271 -7.36 -23.53 45.76
C ILE A 271 -8.02 -24.71 45.03
N TYR A 272 -8.98 -24.44 44.14
CA TYR A 272 -9.64 -25.45 43.32
C TYR A 272 -8.61 -26.23 42.49
N VAL A 273 -7.78 -25.53 41.73
CA VAL A 273 -6.71 -26.12 40.93
C VAL A 273 -5.74 -26.95 41.80
N TRP A 274 -5.34 -26.44 42.96
CA TRP A 274 -4.45 -27.13 43.89
C TRP A 274 -5.07 -28.42 44.46
N ILE A 275 -6.35 -28.39 44.86
CA ILE A 275 -7.10 -29.56 45.32
C ILE A 275 -7.18 -30.60 44.19
N TRP A 276 -7.56 -30.19 42.98
CA TRP A 276 -7.70 -31.10 41.84
C TRP A 276 -6.38 -31.77 41.46
N HIS A 277 -5.25 -31.05 41.52
CA HIS A 277 -3.93 -31.61 41.27
C HIS A 277 -3.47 -32.62 42.34
N ARG A 278 -3.90 -32.45 43.60
CA ARG A 278 -3.47 -33.31 44.73
C ARG A 278 -4.40 -34.50 44.98
N TRP A 279 -5.69 -34.37 44.64
CA TRP A 279 -6.72 -35.37 44.94
C TRP A 279 -7.04 -36.33 43.79
N LEU A 280 -6.68 -36.00 42.54
CA LEU A 280 -6.75 -36.94 41.42
C LEU A 280 -5.38 -37.62 41.23
N PRO A 281 -5.29 -38.95 41.42
CA PRO A 281 -4.04 -39.65 41.13
C PRO A 281 -3.74 -39.56 39.62
N PRO A 282 -2.48 -39.31 39.22
CA PRO A 282 -2.04 -39.58 37.86
C PRO A 282 -2.28 -41.07 37.55
N ARG A 283 -2.83 -41.39 36.38
CA ARG A 283 -3.20 -42.76 36.00
C ARG A 283 -2.05 -43.78 36.15
N GLN A 284 -0.80 -43.35 36.05
CA GLN A 284 0.38 -44.20 36.32
C GLN A 284 0.36 -44.86 37.70
N GLN A 285 -0.13 -44.17 38.75
CA GLN A 285 -0.27 -44.78 40.07
C GLN A 285 -1.42 -45.79 40.14
N VAL A 286 -2.45 -45.64 39.29
CA VAL A 286 -3.59 -46.57 39.23
C VAL A 286 -3.19 -47.85 38.48
N ASP A 287 -2.43 -47.73 37.41
CA ASP A 287 -1.93 -48.88 36.65
C ASP A 287 -0.81 -49.62 37.40
N GLU A 288 0.06 -48.95 38.17
CA GLU A 288 1.01 -49.60 39.09
C GLU A 288 0.31 -50.32 40.26
N LEU A 289 -0.83 -49.79 40.74
CA LEU A 289 -1.68 -50.45 41.74
C LEU A 289 -2.47 -51.65 41.16
N GLU A 290 -2.74 -51.66 39.85
CA GLU A 290 -3.39 -52.79 39.15
C GLU A 290 -2.38 -53.86 38.66
N MET A 291 -1.13 -53.47 38.36
CA MET A 291 -0.06 -54.40 37.95
C MET A 291 0.70 -55.03 39.13
N GLY A 292 0.48 -54.54 40.35
CA GLY A 292 1.11 -55.02 41.57
C GLY A 292 0.30 -56.07 42.35
N GLU A 293 -0.28 -57.09 41.71
CA GLU A 293 -0.76 -58.28 42.44
C GLU A 293 -0.91 -59.51 41.51
N THR A 294 0.19 -60.26 41.32
CA THR A 294 0.12 -61.69 40.99
C THR A 294 0.86 -62.48 42.07
N GLY A 295 0.17 -62.69 43.20
CA GLY A 295 0.62 -63.53 44.30
C GLY A 295 -0.55 -64.35 44.88
N PRO A 296 -0.37 -65.64 45.22
CA PRO A 296 -1.49 -66.56 45.41
C PRO A 296 -1.89 -66.67 46.88
N SER A 297 -3.01 -66.06 47.28
CA SER A 297 -3.81 -66.55 48.42
C SER A 297 -5.12 -65.78 48.51
N GLY A 298 -6.24 -66.50 48.49
CA GLY A 298 -7.56 -65.92 48.63
C GLY A 298 -7.79 -65.29 50.00
N GLN A 299 -8.30 -64.06 50.01
CA GLN A 299 -9.29 -63.57 50.96
C GLN A 299 -9.91 -62.27 50.43
N SER A 300 -11.22 -62.16 50.59
CA SER A 300 -12.08 -61.10 50.05
C SER A 300 -11.70 -59.70 50.54
N ASN A 301 -11.72 -58.71 49.64
CA ASN A 301 -11.93 -57.31 50.01
C ASN A 301 -13.05 -56.68 49.18
N ALA A 302 -14.27 -57.17 49.38
CA ALA A 302 -15.51 -56.62 48.84
C ALA A 302 -15.94 -55.26 49.44
N VAL A 303 -15.03 -54.51 50.08
CA VAL A 303 -15.35 -53.27 50.82
C VAL A 303 -14.73 -51.99 50.20
N LYS A 304 -13.88 -52.09 49.16
CA LYS A 304 -13.33 -50.88 48.47
C LYS A 304 -13.98 -50.53 47.12
N ILE A 305 -14.92 -51.35 46.63
CA ILE A 305 -15.45 -51.19 45.26
C ILE A 305 -16.61 -50.17 45.18
N ALA A 306 -17.24 -49.81 46.31
CA ALA A 306 -18.38 -48.87 46.32
C ALA A 306 -18.01 -47.37 46.30
N LYS A 307 -16.75 -46.99 46.55
CA LYS A 307 -16.29 -45.58 46.52
C LYS A 307 -15.58 -45.18 45.20
N MET A 308 -15.40 -46.10 44.25
CA MET A 308 -14.69 -45.86 42.97
C MET A 308 -15.62 -45.63 41.75
N SER A 309 -16.93 -45.46 41.97
CA SER A 309 -17.91 -45.26 40.90
C SER A 309 -17.86 -43.86 40.26
N TRP A 310 -17.59 -42.82 41.05
CA TRP A 310 -17.45 -41.45 40.54
C TRP A 310 -16.10 -41.18 39.84
N THR A 311 -15.01 -41.80 40.31
CA THR A 311 -13.67 -41.67 39.71
C THR A 311 -13.55 -42.40 38.38
N LYS A 312 -14.24 -43.55 38.19
CA LYS A 312 -14.31 -44.24 36.88
C LYS A 312 -15.05 -43.43 35.81
N ARG A 313 -16.03 -42.59 36.18
CA ARG A 313 -16.72 -41.67 35.25
C ARG A 313 -15.91 -40.42 34.89
N LEU A 314 -14.89 -40.09 35.67
CA LEU A 314 -13.94 -39.00 35.42
C LEU A 314 -12.72 -39.45 34.58
N GLY A 315 -12.62 -40.75 34.26
CA GLY A 315 -11.49 -41.37 33.54
C GLY A 315 -11.74 -41.67 32.06
N ALA A 316 -12.39 -40.76 31.32
CA ALA A 316 -12.66 -40.93 29.89
C ALA A 316 -11.76 -40.05 29.00
N VAL A 317 -10.45 -40.18 29.17
CA VAL A 317 -9.48 -39.84 28.11
C VAL A 317 -8.64 -41.10 27.92
N SER A 318 -8.95 -41.93 26.93
CA SER A 318 -8.18 -43.11 26.54
C SER A 318 -6.73 -42.72 26.22
N ARG A 319 -5.79 -43.67 26.35
CA ARG A 319 -4.42 -43.50 25.82
C ARG A 319 -4.44 -43.30 24.29
N ASP A 320 -5.48 -43.83 23.64
CA ASP A 320 -5.75 -43.72 22.21
C ASP A 320 -6.59 -42.50 21.82
N ASP A 321 -7.08 -41.73 22.80
CA ASP A 321 -7.88 -40.55 22.52
C ASP A 321 -6.97 -39.42 21.98
N PRO A 322 -7.36 -38.74 20.89
CA PRO A 322 -6.55 -37.68 20.31
C PRO A 322 -6.26 -36.58 21.34
N PRO A 323 -5.17 -35.79 21.17
CA PRO A 323 -4.80 -34.72 22.11
C PRO A 323 -5.90 -33.68 22.39
N ASP A 324 -6.92 -33.65 21.54
CA ASP A 324 -8.08 -32.75 21.56
C ASP A 324 -9.41 -33.49 21.90
N ALA A 325 -9.33 -34.66 22.53
CA ALA A 325 -10.48 -35.49 22.82
C ALA A 325 -11.51 -34.81 23.76
N PRO A 326 -12.81 -35.13 23.60
CA PRO A 326 -13.88 -34.52 24.36
C PRO A 326 -13.76 -34.84 25.85
N ILE A 327 -13.39 -33.84 26.64
CA ILE A 327 -13.39 -33.91 28.10
C ILE A 327 -14.84 -34.00 28.60
N PRO A 328 -15.17 -34.85 29.60
CA PRO A 328 -16.52 -34.94 30.15
C PRO A 328 -17.08 -33.57 30.56
N ILE A 329 -18.31 -33.25 30.10
CA ILE A 329 -19.01 -31.98 30.41
C ILE A 329 -19.11 -31.73 31.93
N SER A 330 -19.19 -32.79 32.75
CA SER A 330 -19.20 -32.69 34.21
C SER A 330 -17.89 -32.14 34.81
N LEU A 331 -16.76 -32.32 34.12
CA LEU A 331 -15.45 -31.77 34.48
C LEU A 331 -15.33 -30.29 34.04
N LEU A 332 -15.90 -29.95 32.88
CA LEU A 332 -15.84 -28.62 32.31
C LEU A 332 -16.84 -27.66 32.96
N GLY A 333 -18.08 -28.08 33.22
CA GLY A 333 -19.19 -27.20 33.61
C GLY A 333 -18.87 -26.19 34.72
N PRO A 334 -18.39 -26.63 35.91
CA PRO A 334 -18.06 -25.71 37.00
C PRO A 334 -16.91 -24.75 36.65
N CYS A 335 -15.86 -25.23 35.98
CA CYS A 335 -14.74 -24.39 35.54
C CYS A 335 -15.16 -23.40 34.45
N THR A 336 -15.90 -23.84 33.43
CA THR A 336 -16.40 -23.00 32.34
C THR A 336 -17.29 -21.89 32.89
N PHE A 337 -18.17 -22.21 33.84
CA PHE A 337 -19.05 -21.21 34.47
C PHE A 337 -18.24 -20.16 35.22
N LEU A 338 -17.26 -20.57 36.05
CA LEU A 338 -16.40 -19.62 36.76
C LEU A 338 -15.54 -18.78 35.80
N CYS A 339 -14.97 -19.38 34.75
CA CYS A 339 -14.19 -18.67 33.75
C CYS A 339 -15.03 -17.69 32.92
N PHE A 340 -16.28 -18.04 32.58
CA PHE A 340 -17.18 -17.16 31.84
C PHE A 340 -17.44 -15.85 32.59
N PHE A 341 -17.83 -15.94 33.87
CA PHE A 341 -18.04 -14.76 34.69
C PHE A 341 -16.75 -13.98 34.94
N TYR A 342 -15.61 -14.66 35.09
CA TYR A 342 -14.32 -14.00 35.16
C TYR A 342 -14.05 -13.16 33.90
N CYS A 343 -14.23 -13.72 32.71
CA CYS A 343 -14.08 -13.00 31.45
C CYS A 343 -15.05 -11.82 31.34
N LEU A 344 -16.33 -12.02 31.69
CA LEU A 344 -17.36 -10.97 31.68
C LEU A 344 -16.98 -9.79 32.60
N PHE A 345 -16.59 -10.06 33.83
CA PHE A 345 -16.19 -9.03 34.79
C PHE A 345 -14.87 -8.35 34.39
N ARG A 346 -13.92 -9.07 33.78
CA ARG A 346 -12.69 -8.48 33.24
C ARG A 346 -12.95 -7.59 32.03
N ILE A 347 -13.87 -7.97 31.15
CA ILE A 347 -14.32 -7.12 30.03
C ILE A 347 -14.94 -5.85 30.59
N TYR A 348 -15.80 -5.96 31.59
CA TYR A 348 -16.39 -4.79 32.24
C TYR A 348 -15.33 -3.84 32.83
N ILE A 349 -14.32 -4.36 33.55
CA ILE A 349 -13.22 -3.55 34.10
C ILE A 349 -12.49 -2.78 32.98
N LEU A 350 -12.17 -3.44 31.87
CA LEU A 350 -11.49 -2.80 30.74
C LEU A 350 -12.36 -1.75 30.02
N VAL A 351 -13.67 -2.02 29.91
CA VAL A 351 -14.62 -1.06 29.34
C VAL A 351 -14.75 0.16 30.25
N GLU A 352 -14.80 -0.04 31.57
CA GLU A 352 -14.84 1.05 32.55
C GLU A 352 -13.55 1.87 32.58
N ASP A 353 -12.38 1.26 32.32
CA ASP A 353 -11.11 2.00 32.20
C ASP A 353 -11.13 3.04 31.06
N VAL A 354 -11.90 2.78 30.00
CA VAL A 354 -12.07 3.71 28.87
C VAL A 354 -13.22 4.68 29.11
N ILE A 355 -14.38 4.18 29.55
CA ILE A 355 -15.57 5.01 29.80
C ILE A 355 -15.31 6.00 30.93
N GLY A 356 -14.59 5.60 31.97
CA GLY A 356 -14.26 6.43 33.13
C GLY A 356 -13.42 7.67 32.79
N LEU A 357 -12.77 7.72 31.63
CA LEU A 357 -12.02 8.89 31.16
C LEU A 357 -12.91 10.11 30.90
N ARG A 358 -14.20 9.90 30.58
CA ARG A 358 -15.14 10.97 30.18
C ARG A 358 -15.52 11.95 31.30
N SER A 359 -15.34 11.55 32.56
CA SER A 359 -15.79 12.32 33.73
C SER A 359 -14.71 12.37 34.83
N LEU A 360 -13.44 12.39 34.42
CA LEU A 360 -12.35 12.52 35.37
C LEU A 360 -12.34 13.90 36.02
N PRO A 361 -12.07 13.99 37.34
CA PRO A 361 -11.92 15.27 38.01
C PRO A 361 -10.70 16.02 37.43
N LEU A 362 -10.77 17.35 37.35
CA LEU A 362 -9.74 18.22 36.74
C LEU A 362 -8.33 17.94 37.31
N ASN A 363 -8.23 17.65 38.60
CA ASN A 363 -6.98 17.30 39.29
C ASN A 363 -6.36 15.95 38.88
N ALA A 364 -7.09 15.10 38.15
CA ALA A 364 -6.53 13.89 37.54
C ALA A 364 -5.56 14.23 36.39
N TYR A 365 -5.71 15.41 35.77
CA TYR A 365 -4.88 15.90 34.67
C TYR A 365 -3.72 16.81 35.15
N ASP A 366 -3.82 17.39 36.35
CA ASP A 366 -2.89 18.41 36.88
C ASP A 366 -1.43 17.95 37.06
N SER A 367 -1.15 16.64 37.06
CA SER A 367 0.18 16.11 37.41
C SER A 367 0.99 15.49 36.27
N LYS A 368 0.47 15.43 35.04
CA LYS A 368 1.32 15.04 33.89
C LYS A 368 2.36 16.14 33.56
N LEU A 369 2.15 17.36 34.04
CA LEU A 369 3.09 18.48 33.93
C LEU A 369 4.03 18.61 35.14
N ALA A 370 3.54 18.37 36.37
CA ALA A 370 4.31 18.61 37.59
C ALA A 370 5.34 17.50 37.93
N ALA A 371 5.08 16.24 37.59
CA ALA A 371 6.06 15.16 37.78
C ALA A 371 7.23 15.23 36.78
N LEU A 372 7.00 15.85 35.61
CA LEU A 372 8.03 16.14 34.61
C LEU A 372 8.95 17.31 35.03
N LEU A 373 8.46 18.20 35.89
CA LEU A 373 9.16 19.43 36.31
C LEU A 373 10.04 19.24 37.56
N ALA A 374 9.87 18.16 38.34
CA ALA A 374 10.60 17.99 39.60
C ALA A 374 12.06 17.52 39.45
N PHE A 375 12.51 17.10 38.27
CA PHE A 375 13.93 16.81 37.99
C PHE A 375 14.62 17.85 37.08
N GLY A 376 13.88 18.87 36.62
CA GLY A 376 14.38 19.93 35.75
C GLY A 376 14.98 21.15 36.47
N ALA A 377 15.31 21.03 37.76
CA ALA A 377 15.85 22.13 38.55
C ALA A 377 17.30 21.89 38.96
N SER A 378 18.19 21.69 38.00
CA SER A 378 19.63 21.96 38.18
C SER A 378 20.36 21.97 36.84
N SER A 379 20.08 22.96 36.01
CA SER A 379 21.07 23.67 35.17
C SER A 379 20.34 24.52 34.13
N ALA A 380 20.07 25.78 34.46
CA ALA A 380 20.01 26.82 33.45
C ALA A 380 21.44 27.31 33.25
N LEU A 381 21.99 27.15 32.04
CA LEU A 381 22.64 28.21 31.26
C LEU A 381 23.21 27.65 29.95
N GLY A 382 22.62 28.13 28.83
CA GLY A 382 23.17 28.11 27.46
C GLY A 382 23.00 26.79 26.71
N GLN A 383 22.42 26.70 25.52
CA GLN A 383 21.91 27.74 24.62
C GLN A 383 21.00 27.02 23.62
N GLN A 384 19.82 27.57 23.41
CA GLN A 384 18.99 27.25 22.27
C GLN A 384 19.79 27.57 20.99
N VAL A 385 19.87 26.61 20.09
CA VAL A 385 19.85 26.94 18.66
C VAL A 385 18.54 26.35 18.16
N TYR A 386 17.50 27.17 18.24
CA TYR A 386 16.39 27.03 17.31
C TYR A 386 16.95 27.38 15.94
N ILE A 387 16.86 26.45 15.00
CA ILE A 387 16.62 26.83 13.63
C ILE A 387 15.13 26.58 13.44
N SER A 388 14.34 27.67 13.37
CA SER A 388 13.06 27.59 12.69
C SER A 388 13.38 27.24 11.24
N ALA A 389 13.07 26.02 10.81
CA ALA A 389 13.01 25.72 9.39
C ALA A 389 11.63 26.15 8.89
N ASP A 390 11.50 27.45 8.59
CA ASP A 390 10.58 27.86 7.54
C ASP A 390 11.27 27.49 6.21
N GLY A 391 11.03 26.26 5.75
CA GLY A 391 11.60 25.72 4.51
C GLY A 391 11.98 24.22 4.59
N PRO A 392 12.16 23.55 3.44
CA PRO A 392 12.62 22.16 3.41
C PRO A 392 13.97 22.00 4.15
N PRO A 393 14.17 20.92 4.92
CA PRO A 393 15.39 20.72 5.69
C PRO A 393 16.64 20.57 4.80
N ASP A 394 17.79 21.05 5.30
CA ASP A 394 19.09 20.87 4.65
C ASP A 394 19.41 19.38 4.38
N ARG A 395 19.91 19.11 3.17
CA ARG A 395 20.11 17.76 2.60
C ARG A 395 21.08 16.90 3.43
N PRO A 396 20.66 15.73 3.98
CA PRO A 396 21.55 14.83 4.73
C PRO A 396 22.66 14.17 3.89
N ASN A 397 22.39 13.93 2.60
CA ASN A 397 23.25 13.11 1.75
C ASN A 397 24.27 13.91 0.91
N CYS A 398 24.30 15.23 1.05
CA CYS A 398 25.07 16.12 0.16
C CYS A 398 26.26 16.82 0.82
N LYS A 399 26.68 16.39 2.01
CA LYS A 399 27.98 16.80 2.55
C LYS A 399 28.97 15.66 2.34
N SER A 400 30.13 15.98 1.77
CA SER A 400 31.32 15.15 1.92
C SER A 400 31.68 15.14 3.41
N CYS A 401 31.09 14.24 4.16
CA CYS A 401 31.39 14.15 5.57
C CYS A 401 32.70 13.39 5.76
N ASN A 402 33.78 14.14 5.95
CA ASN A 402 34.97 13.63 6.62
C ASN A 402 34.62 13.43 8.11
N TYR A 403 33.93 12.32 8.43
CA TYR A 403 33.75 11.91 9.81
C TYR A 403 34.99 11.14 10.28
N THR A 404 36.01 11.88 10.73
CA THR A 404 36.91 11.37 11.77
C THR A 404 36.28 11.67 13.12
N THR A 405 35.25 10.91 13.49
CA THR A 405 34.70 10.94 14.85
C THR A 405 34.94 9.58 15.48
N THR A 406 35.83 9.57 16.47
CA THR A 406 35.94 8.45 17.41
C THR A 406 34.66 8.43 18.25
N PRO A 407 33.89 7.34 18.29
CA PRO A 407 32.66 7.29 19.06
C PRO A 407 32.98 7.48 20.55
N THR A 408 32.44 8.55 21.15
CA THR A 408 32.47 8.78 22.60
C THR A 408 31.21 8.21 23.22
N TYR A 409 31.38 7.25 24.12
CA TYR A 409 30.28 6.58 24.80
C TYR A 409 30.02 7.25 26.16
N HIS A 410 28.76 7.64 26.39
CA HIS A 410 28.29 8.14 27.68
C HIS A 410 27.05 7.35 28.10
N PHE A 411 27.01 6.92 29.36
CA PHE A 411 25.87 6.21 29.92
C PHE A 411 24.79 7.21 30.36
N THR A 412 23.69 7.31 29.62
CA THR A 412 22.50 8.09 29.98
C THR A 412 21.31 7.15 30.25
N GLN A 413 20.28 7.62 30.99
CA GLN A 413 18.99 6.91 30.99
C GLN A 413 18.42 6.88 29.57
N PHE A 414 17.71 5.81 29.21
CA PHE A 414 17.00 5.76 27.93
C PHE A 414 15.91 6.83 27.90
N SER A 415 16.15 7.82 27.08
CA SER A 415 15.14 8.74 26.58
C SER A 415 14.91 8.37 25.13
N PHE A 416 13.71 7.88 24.80
CA PHE A 416 13.23 7.94 23.42
C PHE A 416 12.61 9.32 23.24
N THR A 417 13.41 10.25 22.75
CA THR A 417 12.85 11.41 22.09
C THR A 417 12.36 10.91 20.74
N GLN A 418 11.10 11.15 20.39
CA GLN A 418 10.66 10.98 19.01
C GLN A 418 11.55 11.92 18.17
N THR A 419 12.55 11.34 17.52
CA THR A 419 13.53 12.06 16.71
C THR A 419 12.94 12.46 15.36
N GLU A 420 11.82 11.85 14.99
CA GLU A 420 11.03 12.21 13.83
C GLU A 420 10.26 13.50 14.13
N THR A 421 10.78 14.61 13.62
CA THR A 421 9.95 15.77 13.36
C THR A 421 9.02 15.40 12.21
N TYR A 422 7.70 15.48 12.45
CA TYR A 422 6.75 15.26 11.37
C TYR A 422 6.87 16.43 10.39
N ARG A 423 7.02 16.11 9.11
CA ARG A 423 6.98 17.09 8.03
C ARG A 423 5.57 17.14 7.47
N THR A 424 5.15 18.32 7.02
CA THR A 424 3.86 18.50 6.35
C THR A 424 4.07 19.03 4.95
N ALA A 425 3.26 18.56 4.01
CA ALA A 425 3.15 19.18 2.70
C ALA A 425 2.77 20.66 2.89
N THR A 426 3.36 21.53 2.07
CA THR A 426 3.19 22.97 2.19
C THR A 426 2.60 23.49 0.89
N SER A 427 1.48 24.19 1.00
CA SER A 427 0.88 24.84 -0.16
C SER A 427 1.81 25.89 -0.75
N ARG A 428 1.71 26.10 -2.06
CA ARG A 428 2.43 27.20 -2.69
C ARG A 428 1.73 28.53 -2.40
N PRO A 429 2.48 29.62 -2.15
CA PRO A 429 1.88 30.93 -2.01
C PRO A 429 1.26 31.36 -3.34
N VAL A 430 0.09 32.01 -3.25
CA VAL A 430 -0.55 32.62 -4.42
C VAL A 430 0.35 33.75 -4.95
N ALA A 431 0.60 33.74 -6.26
CA ALA A 431 1.39 34.79 -6.89
C ALA A 431 0.71 36.17 -6.72
N SER A 432 1.50 37.22 -6.49
CA SER A 432 0.98 38.58 -6.29
C SER A 432 0.41 39.21 -7.57
N THR A 433 0.74 38.65 -8.74
CA THR A 433 0.27 39.09 -10.06
C THR A 433 0.00 37.90 -10.96
N THR A 434 -1.19 37.85 -11.57
CA THR A 434 -1.50 36.88 -12.63
C THR A 434 -0.79 37.31 -13.92
N ALA A 435 0.07 36.45 -14.44
CA ALA A 435 0.68 36.67 -15.76
C ALA A 435 -0.36 36.49 -16.87
N SER A 436 -0.27 37.30 -17.92
CA SER A 436 -1.10 37.16 -19.11
C SER A 436 -0.23 36.72 -20.29
N TYR A 437 -0.71 35.76 -21.07
CA TYR A 437 0.04 35.13 -22.16
C TYR A 437 -0.53 35.42 -23.55
N ALA A 438 -1.64 36.14 -23.64
CA ALA A 438 -2.25 36.61 -24.88
C ALA A 438 -3.23 37.76 -24.56
N PRO A 439 -3.68 38.55 -25.55
CA PRO A 439 -4.77 39.50 -25.34
C PRO A 439 -6.05 38.80 -24.84
N HIS A 440 -6.84 39.51 -24.01
CA HIS A 440 -8.10 38.99 -23.50
C HIS A 440 -9.10 38.71 -24.64
N PHE A 441 -10.04 37.78 -24.43
CA PHE A 441 -11.05 37.37 -25.42
C PHE A 441 -11.77 38.54 -26.12
N SER A 442 -12.09 39.61 -25.39
CA SER A 442 -12.73 40.79 -25.95
C SER A 442 -11.95 41.44 -27.11
N ALA A 443 -10.62 41.32 -27.12
CA ALA A 443 -9.74 41.79 -28.19
C ALA A 443 -9.52 40.74 -29.30
N LEU A 444 -9.69 39.45 -28.99
CA LEU A 444 -9.47 38.34 -29.92
C LEU A 444 -10.75 37.84 -30.61
N SER A 445 -11.92 38.23 -30.11
CA SER A 445 -13.23 37.72 -30.57
C SER A 445 -13.47 37.88 -32.08
N THR A 446 -12.83 38.86 -32.73
CA THR A 446 -12.92 39.06 -34.18
C THR A 446 -12.10 38.07 -35.02
N LEU A 447 -11.16 37.33 -34.41
CA LEU A 447 -10.33 36.33 -35.09
C LEU A 447 -11.08 35.02 -35.38
N VAL A 448 -12.23 34.81 -34.72
CA VAL A 448 -13.13 33.69 -34.99
C VAL A 448 -14.49 34.28 -35.40
N PRO A 449 -14.62 34.76 -36.65
CA PRO A 449 -15.88 35.36 -37.12
C PRO A 449 -17.02 34.33 -37.08
N ASP A 450 -18.25 34.82 -36.95
CA ASP A 450 -19.48 34.02 -36.95
C ASP A 450 -19.66 33.05 -35.76
N LEU A 451 -18.96 33.28 -34.65
CA LEU A 451 -19.17 32.57 -33.40
C LEU A 451 -20.54 32.92 -32.79
N SER A 452 -21.44 31.93 -32.76
CA SER A 452 -22.72 32.01 -32.04
C SER A 452 -22.70 31.06 -30.87
N THR A 453 -23.27 31.45 -29.73
CA THR A 453 -23.37 30.60 -28.54
C THR A 453 -24.81 30.21 -28.27
N THR A 454 -25.00 29.02 -27.71
CA THR A 454 -26.29 28.50 -27.24
C THR A 454 -26.07 27.55 -26.07
N THR A 455 -27.15 27.08 -25.47
CA THR A 455 -27.14 26.02 -24.46
C THR A 455 -28.06 24.88 -24.89
N TRP A 456 -27.84 23.70 -24.32
CA TRP A 456 -28.65 22.51 -24.53
C TRP A 456 -28.98 21.85 -23.20
N GLY A 457 -30.02 21.02 -23.19
CA GLY A 457 -30.41 20.30 -21.98
C GLY A 457 -29.48 19.14 -21.60
N ASN A 458 -30.01 18.28 -20.72
CA ASN A 458 -29.41 16.99 -20.38
C ASN A 458 -30.12 15.89 -21.16
N TRP A 459 -29.39 14.85 -21.55
CA TRP A 459 -29.96 13.71 -22.25
C TRP A 459 -30.27 12.57 -21.26
N ASP A 460 -31.51 12.10 -21.29
CA ASP A 460 -31.98 10.93 -20.55
C ASP A 460 -32.71 10.00 -21.54
N PRO A 461 -32.24 8.76 -21.74
CA PRO A 461 -32.88 7.80 -22.64
C PRO A 461 -34.31 7.42 -22.20
N ASN A 462 -34.68 7.65 -20.94
CA ASN A 462 -36.00 7.35 -20.39
C ASN A 462 -36.95 8.57 -20.39
N ALA A 463 -36.48 9.74 -20.85
CA ALA A 463 -37.31 10.93 -20.91
C ALA A 463 -38.50 10.74 -21.87
N THR A 464 -39.70 11.11 -21.41
CA THR A 464 -40.93 11.05 -22.23
C THR A 464 -41.18 12.32 -23.04
N ALA A 465 -40.54 13.43 -22.66
CA ALA A 465 -40.63 14.69 -23.37
C ALA A 465 -39.72 14.68 -24.61
N GLN A 466 -40.28 15.02 -25.77
CA GLN A 466 -39.52 15.21 -27.01
C GLN A 466 -39.29 16.69 -27.27
N ALA A 467 -38.08 17.03 -27.72
CA ALA A 467 -37.77 18.38 -28.17
C ALA A 467 -38.62 18.76 -29.39
N THR A 468 -39.13 19.99 -29.41
CA THR A 468 -40.11 20.46 -30.42
C THR A 468 -39.50 21.39 -31.47
N ASP A 469 -38.20 21.70 -31.37
CA ASP A 469 -37.48 22.66 -32.21
C ASP A 469 -36.87 22.02 -33.48
N SER A 470 -37.61 21.11 -34.13
CA SER A 470 -37.15 20.35 -35.31
C SER A 470 -36.79 21.20 -36.54
N ALA A 471 -37.18 22.48 -36.56
CA ALA A 471 -36.79 23.42 -37.61
C ALA A 471 -35.39 24.06 -37.38
N ASN A 472 -34.85 23.98 -36.16
CA ASN A 472 -33.51 24.46 -35.84
C ASN A 472 -32.49 23.32 -36.09
N PRO A 473 -31.58 23.44 -37.08
CA PRO A 473 -30.60 22.40 -37.41
C PRO A 473 -29.62 22.10 -36.26
N TYR A 474 -29.50 23.00 -35.28
CA TYR A 474 -28.65 22.86 -34.09
C TYR A 474 -29.45 22.92 -32.78
N GLY A 475 -30.77 22.72 -32.85
CA GLY A 475 -31.65 22.73 -31.69
C GLY A 475 -31.49 21.51 -30.78
N ASN A 476 -32.28 21.48 -29.70
CA ASN A 476 -32.36 20.35 -28.77
C ASN A 476 -32.80 19.06 -29.46
N ALA A 477 -33.66 19.14 -30.49
CA ALA A 477 -34.06 17.97 -31.28
C ALA A 477 -32.88 17.34 -32.03
N ALA A 478 -32.06 18.16 -32.71
CA ALA A 478 -30.88 17.69 -33.43
C ALA A 478 -29.82 17.14 -32.47
N TRP A 479 -29.57 17.83 -31.36
CA TRP A 479 -28.66 17.38 -30.32
C TRP A 479 -29.08 16.05 -29.68
N THR A 480 -30.37 15.91 -29.34
CA THR A 480 -30.95 14.67 -28.80
C THR A 480 -30.86 13.52 -29.81
N ALA A 481 -31.03 13.81 -31.10
CA ALA A 481 -30.92 12.80 -32.15
C ALA A 481 -29.49 12.22 -32.25
N MET A 482 -28.44 12.99 -31.96
CA MET A 482 -27.07 12.47 -31.91
C MET A 482 -26.89 11.43 -30.81
N TRP A 483 -27.40 11.70 -29.61
CA TRP A 483 -27.39 10.74 -28.50
C TRP A 483 -28.23 9.49 -28.77
N GLN A 484 -29.40 9.65 -29.39
CA GLN A 484 -30.23 8.51 -29.81
C GLN A 484 -29.51 7.66 -30.86
N ALA A 485 -28.84 8.28 -31.82
CA ALA A 485 -28.11 7.60 -32.88
C ALA A 485 -26.86 6.88 -32.34
N ALA A 486 -26.17 7.46 -31.34
CA ALA A 486 -25.04 6.83 -30.67
C ALA A 486 -25.43 5.50 -29.98
N ASN A 487 -26.72 5.35 -29.62
CA ASN A 487 -27.31 4.12 -29.09
C ASN A 487 -26.50 3.52 -27.92
N VAL A 488 -26.15 4.39 -26.97
CA VAL A 488 -25.30 4.04 -25.82
C VAL A 488 -26.02 3.03 -24.94
N SER A 489 -25.51 1.79 -24.91
CA SER A 489 -26.17 0.66 -24.24
C SER A 489 -26.21 0.80 -22.71
N ASN A 490 -27.37 0.49 -22.10
CA ASN A 490 -27.61 0.58 -20.65
C ASN A 490 -27.04 1.87 -20.03
N PHE A 491 -27.45 3.02 -20.55
CA PHE A 491 -27.16 4.32 -19.94
C PHE A 491 -28.03 4.48 -18.67
N THR A 492 -27.52 3.99 -17.54
CA THR A 492 -28.27 3.90 -16.27
C THR A 492 -27.58 4.61 -15.11
N GLU A 493 -26.39 5.16 -15.33
CA GLU A 493 -25.59 5.78 -14.27
C GLU A 493 -25.80 7.28 -14.29
N VAL A 494 -26.21 7.81 -13.14
CA VAL A 494 -26.42 9.24 -12.91
C VAL A 494 -25.30 9.71 -11.98
N PRO A 495 -24.66 10.85 -12.24
CA PRO A 495 -23.63 11.38 -11.35
C PRO A 495 -24.22 11.66 -9.95
N LEU A 496 -23.40 11.52 -8.90
CA LEU A 496 -23.74 11.88 -7.52
C LEU A 496 -24.02 13.38 -7.39
N TYR A 497 -23.28 14.18 -8.16
CA TYR A 497 -23.46 15.62 -8.23
C TYR A 497 -24.06 16.05 -9.57
N THR A 498 -24.81 17.14 -9.56
CA THR A 498 -25.41 17.76 -10.76
C THR A 498 -25.09 19.26 -10.85
N THR A 499 -24.28 19.75 -9.93
CA THR A 499 -23.78 21.13 -9.86
C THR A 499 -22.37 21.09 -9.25
N THR A 500 -21.55 22.09 -9.58
CA THR A 500 -20.19 22.19 -9.04
C THR A 500 -20.19 22.26 -7.52
N VAL A 501 -19.39 21.42 -6.89
CA VAL A 501 -19.27 21.30 -5.43
C VAL A 501 -18.35 22.40 -4.89
N SER A 502 -18.81 23.11 -3.86
CA SER A 502 -17.97 24.05 -3.12
C SER A 502 -16.85 23.32 -2.39
N PRO A 503 -15.58 23.75 -2.51
CA PRO A 503 -14.45 23.06 -1.91
C PRO A 503 -14.46 23.20 -0.38
N THR A 504 -13.98 22.17 0.29
CA THR A 504 -13.74 22.16 1.73
C THR A 504 -12.24 22.18 2.01
N ALA A 505 -11.85 22.93 3.05
CA ALA A 505 -10.46 23.03 3.48
C ALA A 505 -9.96 21.69 4.03
N LEU A 506 -8.72 21.34 3.70
CA LEU A 506 -8.14 20.09 4.15
C LEU A 506 -7.64 20.15 5.60
N PRO A 507 -7.88 19.11 6.41
CA PRO A 507 -7.25 18.97 7.71
C PRO A 507 -5.72 18.89 7.58
N THR A 508 -4.98 19.61 8.43
CA THR A 508 -3.50 19.54 8.45
C THR A 508 -2.97 18.14 8.73
N SER A 509 -3.77 17.29 9.39
CA SER A 509 -3.44 15.87 9.62
C SER A 509 -3.36 15.04 8.33
N GLU A 510 -4.08 15.43 7.26
CA GLU A 510 -4.00 14.77 5.95
C GLU A 510 -2.73 15.15 5.19
N LEU A 511 -2.02 16.21 5.60
CA LEU A 511 -0.82 16.70 4.94
C LEU A 511 0.47 16.20 5.59
N ILE A 512 0.38 15.37 6.63
CA ILE A 512 1.55 14.78 7.29
C ILE A 512 2.20 13.77 6.35
N LEU A 513 3.49 13.94 6.10
CA LEU A 513 4.26 13.03 5.24
C LEU A 513 4.32 11.62 5.87
N PRO A 514 4.13 10.55 5.08
CA PRO A 514 4.33 9.19 5.53
C PRO A 514 5.83 8.90 5.79
N PRO A 515 6.14 7.81 6.52
CA PRO A 515 7.52 7.35 6.66
C PRO A 515 8.22 7.16 5.32
N ALA A 516 9.46 7.64 5.22
CA ALA A 516 10.28 7.49 4.02
C ALA A 516 10.68 6.03 3.79
N ASP A 517 10.90 5.66 2.53
CA ASP A 517 11.51 4.37 2.22
C ASP A 517 12.98 4.33 2.66
N TYR A 518 13.49 3.13 2.96
CA TYR A 518 14.87 2.95 3.45
C TYR A 518 15.93 3.41 2.43
N PHE A 519 15.67 3.19 1.15
CA PHE A 519 16.54 3.65 0.07
C PHE A 519 15.94 4.90 -0.55
N GLY A 520 16.78 5.93 -0.72
CA GLY A 520 16.42 7.16 -1.39
C GLY A 520 17.49 7.61 -2.37
N PRO A 521 17.19 8.62 -3.19
CA PRO A 521 18.15 9.21 -4.13
C PRO A 521 19.41 9.71 -3.41
N THR A 522 20.57 9.39 -3.98
CA THR A 522 21.90 9.68 -3.40
C THR A 522 22.59 10.87 -4.04
N ASP A 523 22.06 11.39 -5.14
CA ASP A 523 22.58 12.57 -5.83
C ASP A 523 22.10 13.88 -5.19
N CYS A 524 22.69 14.98 -5.67
CA CYS A 524 22.49 16.32 -5.15
C CYS A 524 22.09 17.32 -6.25
N TYR A 525 21.62 16.83 -7.40
CA TYR A 525 21.25 17.69 -8.52
C TYR A 525 20.00 18.52 -8.21
N THR A 526 19.84 19.62 -8.96
CA THR A 526 18.72 20.54 -8.84
C THR A 526 17.99 20.72 -10.16
N PHE A 527 16.68 20.89 -10.10
CA PHE A 527 15.88 21.30 -11.24
C PHE A 527 16.06 22.81 -11.51
N PRO A 528 16.10 23.23 -12.78
CA PRO A 528 16.11 24.65 -13.14
C PRO A 528 14.95 25.41 -12.49
N GLU A 529 15.14 26.71 -12.19
CA GLU A 529 14.12 27.56 -11.55
C GLU A 529 12.76 27.53 -12.28
N ASN A 530 12.78 27.44 -13.61
CA ASN A 530 11.61 27.43 -14.47
C ASN A 530 11.07 26.03 -14.80
N PHE A 531 11.55 24.96 -14.13
CA PHE A 531 11.12 23.59 -14.39
C PHE A 531 9.60 23.42 -14.18
N VAL A 532 8.93 22.85 -15.18
CA VAL A 532 7.48 22.65 -15.21
C VAL A 532 7.15 21.33 -14.51
N PHE A 533 6.93 21.38 -13.19
CA PHE A 533 6.49 20.21 -12.42
C PHE A 533 5.01 20.28 -12.03
N GLY A 534 4.27 19.23 -12.37
CA GLY A 534 2.83 19.18 -12.15
C GLY A 534 2.25 17.78 -12.20
N VAL A 535 0.93 17.72 -12.27
CA VAL A 535 0.15 16.50 -12.43
C VAL A 535 -0.76 16.62 -13.65
N ALA A 536 -1.10 15.49 -14.26
CA ALA A 536 -1.93 15.41 -15.45
C ALA A 536 -3.24 14.63 -15.21
N GLY A 537 -4.24 14.96 -16.01
CA GLY A 537 -5.48 14.21 -16.21
C GLY A 537 -6.09 14.55 -17.58
N SER A 538 -7.10 13.81 -18.01
CA SER A 538 -7.80 14.03 -19.27
C SER A 538 -9.31 14.00 -19.07
N ALA A 539 -10.04 14.82 -19.83
CA ALA A 539 -11.47 15.04 -19.69
C ALA A 539 -12.26 13.72 -19.68
N SER A 540 -12.05 12.87 -20.70
CA SER A 540 -12.75 11.59 -20.83
C SER A 540 -12.47 10.62 -19.68
N GLN A 541 -11.31 10.70 -19.03
CA GLN A 541 -10.93 9.77 -17.98
C GLN A 541 -11.33 10.22 -16.57
N ILE A 542 -11.57 11.53 -16.37
CA ILE A 542 -11.80 12.12 -15.03
C ILE A 542 -13.13 12.87 -14.88
N GLU A 543 -13.69 13.47 -15.93
CA GLU A 543 -14.82 14.40 -15.79
C GLU A 543 -16.12 13.69 -15.45
N GLY A 544 -16.49 12.67 -16.22
CA GLY A 544 -17.85 12.11 -16.21
C GLY A 544 -18.85 13.11 -16.78
N ALA A 545 -20.07 13.11 -16.24
CA ALA A 545 -21.16 14.01 -16.67
C ALA A 545 -21.38 13.99 -18.20
N VAL A 546 -21.28 12.81 -18.80
CA VAL A 546 -21.05 12.62 -20.24
C VAL A 546 -22.18 13.13 -21.15
N ALA A 547 -23.39 13.28 -20.62
CA ALA A 547 -24.59 13.69 -21.34
C ALA A 547 -25.29 14.90 -20.71
N MET A 548 -24.55 15.69 -19.94
CA MET A 548 -25.03 16.87 -19.20
C MET A 548 -24.57 18.16 -19.88
N GLU A 549 -25.34 19.23 -19.70
CA GLU A 549 -24.99 20.61 -20.09
C GLU A 549 -24.51 20.70 -21.55
N GLY A 550 -25.25 20.05 -22.45
CA GLY A 550 -25.02 20.13 -23.90
C GLY A 550 -23.82 19.36 -24.47
N LYS A 551 -23.08 18.57 -23.69
CA LYS A 551 -22.06 17.65 -24.24
C LYS A 551 -22.69 16.69 -25.26
N SER A 552 -22.08 16.56 -26.44
CA SER A 552 -22.47 15.52 -27.41
C SER A 552 -21.65 14.23 -27.23
N PRO A 553 -22.12 13.09 -27.79
CA PRO A 553 -21.39 11.83 -27.69
C PRO A 553 -20.05 11.89 -28.43
N SER A 554 -19.05 11.24 -27.86
CA SER A 554 -17.72 11.05 -28.45
C SER A 554 -17.42 9.57 -28.65
N LEU A 555 -16.26 9.29 -29.26
CA LEU A 555 -15.69 7.96 -29.40
C LEU A 555 -15.61 7.20 -28.06
N MET A 556 -15.34 7.91 -26.96
CA MET A 556 -15.14 7.31 -25.63
C MET A 556 -16.41 6.69 -25.06
N GLU A 557 -17.60 7.22 -25.39
CA GLU A 557 -18.85 6.64 -24.89
C GLU A 557 -19.28 5.36 -25.64
N ILE A 558 -18.77 5.11 -26.85
CA ILE A 558 -19.19 3.96 -27.68
C ILE A 558 -18.17 2.81 -27.69
N LEU A 559 -16.87 3.12 -27.70
CA LEU A 559 -15.80 2.14 -27.87
C LEU A 559 -15.77 1.09 -26.74
N PRO A 560 -15.88 1.44 -25.44
CA PRO A 560 -15.84 0.47 -24.35
C PRO A 560 -17.01 -0.52 -24.42
N GLY A 561 -18.21 -0.02 -24.77
CA GLY A 561 -19.40 -0.85 -24.93
C GLY A 561 -19.25 -1.87 -26.06
N ALA A 562 -18.68 -1.45 -27.20
CA ALA A 562 -18.38 -2.35 -28.32
C ALA A 562 -17.34 -3.44 -27.95
N GLN A 563 -16.41 -3.13 -27.04
CA GLN A 563 -15.35 -4.04 -26.58
C GLN A 563 -15.72 -4.85 -25.33
N GLY A 564 -16.92 -4.65 -24.75
CA GLY A 564 -17.34 -5.32 -23.51
C GLY A 564 -16.56 -4.88 -22.26
N LYS A 565 -15.98 -3.68 -22.28
CA LYS A 565 -15.19 -3.09 -21.19
C LYS A 565 -16.05 -2.28 -20.21
N SER A 566 -15.46 -1.87 -19.09
CA SER A 566 -16.14 -1.00 -18.11
C SER A 566 -16.46 0.38 -18.71
N LYS A 567 -17.60 0.94 -18.32
CA LYS A 567 -18.13 2.21 -18.82
C LYS A 567 -17.60 3.42 -18.04
N ASP A 568 -17.76 4.60 -18.62
CA ASP A 568 -17.14 5.87 -18.21
C ASP A 568 -18.14 7.01 -17.94
N TYR A 569 -19.43 6.72 -17.72
CA TYR A 569 -20.43 7.81 -17.63
C TYR A 569 -20.22 8.75 -16.43
N VAL A 570 -19.58 8.26 -15.36
CA VAL A 570 -19.36 8.97 -14.09
C VAL A 570 -17.87 9.24 -13.80
N THR A 571 -16.98 8.28 -14.10
CA THR A 571 -15.53 8.33 -13.82
C THR A 571 -15.18 8.77 -12.37
N ASN A 572 -14.53 9.93 -12.21
CA ASN A 572 -14.15 10.56 -10.95
C ASN A 572 -15.08 11.71 -10.57
N GLU A 573 -16.07 12.04 -11.40
CA GLU A 573 -16.91 13.25 -11.27
C GLU A 573 -16.10 14.56 -11.14
N ASN A 574 -14.91 14.63 -11.74
CA ASN A 574 -14.10 15.84 -11.70
C ASN A 574 -14.86 17.05 -12.29
N TYR A 575 -15.79 16.84 -13.22
CA TYR A 575 -16.64 17.91 -13.76
C TYR A 575 -17.35 18.71 -12.67
N TYR A 576 -17.78 18.05 -11.59
CA TYR A 576 -18.41 18.71 -10.45
C TYR A 576 -17.47 18.89 -9.25
N LEU A 577 -16.40 18.10 -9.15
CA LEU A 577 -15.46 18.09 -8.03
C LEU A 577 -14.14 18.84 -8.29
N TYR A 578 -13.94 19.44 -9.46
CA TYR A 578 -12.66 20.05 -9.83
C TYR A 578 -12.19 21.11 -8.80
N LYS A 579 -13.09 21.90 -8.20
CA LYS A 579 -12.71 22.85 -7.14
C LYS A 579 -12.15 22.14 -5.90
N GLN A 580 -12.76 21.03 -5.49
CA GLN A 580 -12.24 20.22 -4.40
C GLN A 580 -10.92 19.53 -4.78
N ASP A 581 -10.80 19.01 -6.00
CA ASP A 581 -9.56 18.39 -6.48
C ASP A 581 -8.41 19.42 -6.55
N ILE A 582 -8.64 20.62 -7.10
CA ILE A 582 -7.65 21.71 -7.15
C ILE A 582 -7.24 22.16 -5.75
N GLU A 583 -8.18 22.28 -4.79
CA GLU A 583 -7.85 22.59 -3.39
C GLU A 583 -6.88 21.55 -2.79
N ARG A 584 -7.07 20.27 -3.11
CA ARG A 584 -6.19 19.17 -2.67
C ARG A 584 -4.81 19.25 -3.32
N LEU A 585 -4.74 19.52 -4.62
CA LEU A 585 -3.47 19.67 -5.34
C LEU A 585 -2.67 20.89 -4.85
N ALA A 586 -3.34 22.03 -4.66
CA ALA A 586 -2.74 23.26 -4.15
C ALA A 586 -2.20 23.06 -2.72
N SER A 587 -2.96 22.36 -1.86
CA SER A 587 -2.54 22.04 -0.49
C SER A 587 -1.32 21.14 -0.43
N MET A 588 -1.15 20.23 -1.41
CA MET A 588 0.05 19.40 -1.54
C MET A 588 1.28 20.20 -2.02
N GLY A 589 1.07 21.36 -2.65
CA GLY A 589 2.13 22.21 -3.19
C GLY A 589 2.39 22.01 -4.69
N VAL A 590 1.46 21.40 -5.43
CA VAL A 590 1.55 21.25 -6.89
C VAL A 590 1.51 22.63 -7.57
N LYS A 591 2.39 22.86 -8.56
CA LYS A 591 2.42 24.13 -9.31
C LYS A 591 1.61 24.07 -10.59
N TYR A 592 1.81 23.04 -11.42
CA TYR A 592 1.12 22.92 -12.71
C TYR A 592 0.02 21.86 -12.66
N TYR A 593 -1.16 22.17 -13.19
CA TYR A 593 -2.23 21.19 -13.42
C TYR A 593 -2.53 21.11 -14.92
N SER A 594 -2.21 19.95 -15.49
CA SER A 594 -2.48 19.63 -16.90
C SER A 594 -3.81 18.91 -17.02
N PHE A 595 -4.71 19.44 -17.84
CA PHE A 595 -6.01 18.84 -18.14
C PHE A 595 -6.30 18.94 -19.64
N SER A 596 -7.23 18.13 -20.15
CA SER A 596 -7.74 18.32 -21.52
C SER A 596 -9.12 18.96 -21.51
N ILE A 597 -9.47 19.63 -22.61
CA ILE A 597 -10.80 20.19 -22.82
C ILE A 597 -11.57 19.25 -23.76
N ALA A 598 -12.79 18.86 -23.35
CA ALA A 598 -13.61 17.97 -24.16
C ALA A 598 -14.17 18.70 -25.39
N TRP A 599 -13.76 18.28 -26.59
CA TRP A 599 -14.22 18.90 -27.84
C TRP A 599 -15.75 18.90 -27.94
N THR A 600 -16.38 17.77 -27.62
CA THR A 600 -17.84 17.63 -27.67
C THR A 600 -18.59 18.44 -26.61
N ARG A 601 -17.92 18.99 -25.58
CA ARG A 601 -18.51 19.97 -24.66
C ARG A 601 -18.52 21.37 -25.24
N ILE A 602 -17.45 21.79 -25.92
CA ILE A 602 -17.33 23.15 -26.46
C ILE A 602 -18.08 23.29 -27.78
N LEU A 603 -17.90 22.35 -28.71
CA LEU A 603 -18.47 22.40 -30.05
C LEU A 603 -19.25 21.10 -30.33
N PRO A 604 -20.49 20.96 -29.81
CA PRO A 604 -21.21 19.69 -29.85
C PRO A 604 -21.45 19.11 -31.25
N PHE A 605 -21.54 19.96 -32.28
CA PHE A 605 -21.74 19.56 -33.67
C PHE A 605 -20.42 19.49 -34.48
N ALA A 606 -19.27 19.68 -33.83
CA ALA A 606 -17.89 19.56 -34.32
C ALA A 606 -17.45 20.49 -35.48
N LEU A 607 -18.34 20.83 -36.42
CA LEU A 607 -17.99 21.50 -37.66
C LEU A 607 -17.92 23.03 -37.53
N PRO A 608 -17.11 23.71 -38.38
CA PRO A 608 -17.09 25.17 -38.44
C PRO A 608 -18.47 25.77 -38.73
N GLY A 609 -18.78 26.92 -38.13
CA GLY A 609 -20.05 27.63 -38.27
C GLY A 609 -21.22 27.05 -37.48
N THR A 610 -20.99 25.97 -36.70
CA THR A 610 -21.99 25.46 -35.75
C THR A 610 -21.95 26.24 -34.43
N PRO A 611 -23.07 26.34 -33.68
CA PRO A 611 -23.08 27.05 -32.41
C PRO A 611 -22.17 26.40 -31.36
N VAL A 612 -21.52 27.25 -30.56
CA VAL A 612 -20.68 26.87 -29.42
C VAL A 612 -21.54 26.74 -28.16
N ASN A 613 -21.21 25.78 -27.31
CA ASN A 613 -21.90 25.60 -26.03
C ASN A 613 -21.39 26.60 -24.99
N GLN A 614 -22.25 27.52 -24.55
CA GLN A 614 -21.89 28.52 -23.55
C GLN A 614 -21.53 27.88 -22.19
N GLU A 615 -22.28 26.85 -21.77
CA GLU A 615 -22.04 26.19 -20.47
C GLU A 615 -20.68 25.47 -20.46
N GLY A 616 -20.30 24.85 -21.58
CA GLY A 616 -18.97 24.28 -21.75
C GLY A 616 -17.87 25.35 -21.66
N LEU A 617 -18.06 26.51 -22.30
CA LEU A 617 -17.09 27.60 -22.23
C LEU A 617 -16.93 28.13 -20.80
N ASP A 618 -18.04 28.30 -20.10
CA ASP A 618 -18.09 28.83 -18.73
C ASP A 618 -17.44 27.84 -17.75
N HIS A 619 -17.67 26.53 -17.91
CA HIS A 619 -17.06 25.49 -17.08
C HIS A 619 -15.53 25.55 -17.10
N TYR A 620 -14.91 25.52 -18.29
CA TYR A 620 -13.45 25.53 -18.38
C TYR A 620 -12.86 26.90 -18.00
N SER A 621 -13.60 28.00 -18.18
CA SER A 621 -13.18 29.29 -17.63
C SER A 621 -13.14 29.27 -16.10
N ASP A 622 -14.19 28.80 -15.42
CA ASP A 622 -14.25 28.71 -13.95
C ASP A 622 -13.18 27.74 -13.41
N LEU A 623 -12.91 26.64 -14.12
CA LEU A 623 -11.82 25.72 -13.81
C LEU A 623 -10.45 26.41 -13.89
N ILE A 624 -10.15 27.10 -15.00
CA ILE A 624 -8.88 27.82 -15.19
C ILE A 624 -8.72 28.93 -14.14
N ASP A 625 -9.77 29.71 -13.90
CA ASP A 625 -9.76 30.81 -12.93
C ASP A 625 -9.52 30.28 -11.52
N PHE A 626 -10.12 29.14 -11.16
CA PHE A 626 -9.93 28.53 -9.84
C PHE A 626 -8.53 27.92 -9.66
N ILE A 627 -7.90 27.36 -10.72
CA ILE A 627 -6.48 26.96 -10.70
C ILE A 627 -5.61 28.17 -10.33
N LEU A 628 -5.82 29.31 -11.00
CA LEU A 628 -5.06 30.54 -10.78
C LEU A 628 -5.32 31.13 -9.39
N GLU A 629 -6.57 31.12 -8.91
CA GLU A 629 -6.94 31.56 -7.55
C GLU A 629 -6.14 30.82 -6.48
N LYS A 630 -5.86 29.53 -6.70
CA LYS A 630 -5.09 28.68 -5.79
C LYS A 630 -3.57 28.76 -5.98
N GLY A 631 -3.09 29.70 -6.80
CA GLY A 631 -1.66 29.90 -7.04
C GLY A 631 -1.01 28.81 -7.91
N MET A 632 -1.84 28.01 -8.57
CA MET A 632 -1.41 26.99 -9.53
C MET A 632 -1.42 27.57 -10.95
N VAL A 633 -0.89 26.82 -11.91
CA VAL A 633 -0.76 27.22 -13.30
C VAL A 633 -1.41 26.16 -14.20
N PRO A 634 -2.37 26.53 -15.07
CA PRO A 634 -3.01 25.58 -15.97
C PRO A 634 -2.09 25.16 -17.11
N THR A 635 -2.26 23.95 -17.60
CA THR A 635 -1.70 23.44 -18.86
C THR A 635 -2.81 22.72 -19.59
N VAL A 636 -3.00 22.99 -20.87
CA VAL A 636 -4.19 22.53 -21.61
C VAL A 636 -3.81 21.66 -22.79
N THR A 637 -4.39 20.47 -22.86
CA THR A 637 -4.42 19.64 -24.05
C THR A 637 -5.76 19.84 -24.78
N MET A 638 -5.71 20.26 -26.04
CA MET A 638 -6.93 20.55 -26.80
C MET A 638 -7.70 19.28 -27.15
N PHE A 639 -7.00 18.17 -27.42
CA PHE A 639 -7.64 16.94 -27.86
C PHE A 639 -6.97 15.69 -27.29
N HIS A 640 -7.77 14.84 -26.64
CA HIS A 640 -7.30 13.67 -25.89
C HIS A 640 -8.20 12.46 -26.17
N PHE A 641 -8.16 12.01 -27.42
CA PHE A 641 -8.83 10.81 -27.96
C PHE A 641 -10.36 10.88 -28.04
N ASP A 642 -10.99 11.92 -27.51
CA ASP A 642 -12.44 12.13 -27.42
C ASP A 642 -13.05 12.66 -28.73
N THR A 643 -12.77 11.96 -29.84
CA THR A 643 -13.27 12.30 -31.18
C THR A 643 -14.80 12.44 -31.20
N PRO A 644 -15.35 13.58 -31.67
CA PRO A 644 -16.79 13.72 -31.94
C PRO A 644 -17.31 12.67 -32.93
N LEU A 645 -18.46 12.05 -32.65
CA LEU A 645 -18.96 10.93 -33.48
C LEU A 645 -19.30 11.29 -34.93
N GLN A 646 -19.46 12.58 -35.24
CA GLN A 646 -19.75 13.09 -36.58
C GLN A 646 -18.70 12.68 -37.61
N PHE A 647 -17.46 12.45 -37.19
CA PHE A 647 -16.39 12.01 -38.10
C PHE A 647 -16.55 10.57 -38.61
N TYR A 648 -17.42 9.77 -37.98
CA TYR A 648 -17.79 8.41 -38.40
C TYR A 648 -19.12 8.38 -39.21
N GLY A 649 -19.71 9.54 -39.50
CA GLY A 649 -20.96 9.66 -40.25
C GLY A 649 -22.13 8.97 -39.53
N GLY A 650 -22.88 8.13 -40.24
CA GLY A 650 -24.01 7.39 -39.66
C GLY A 650 -23.67 5.96 -39.20
N ASN A 651 -22.42 5.53 -39.34
CA ASN A 651 -22.01 4.16 -39.04
C ASN A 651 -20.99 4.10 -37.90
N TYR A 652 -21.45 4.37 -36.68
CA TYR A 652 -20.60 4.42 -35.49
C TYR A 652 -19.91 3.10 -35.15
N SER A 653 -20.30 1.97 -35.76
CA SER A 653 -19.56 0.72 -35.57
C SER A 653 -18.14 0.80 -36.13
N GLN A 654 -17.89 1.69 -37.10
CA GLN A 654 -16.55 1.91 -37.67
C GLN A 654 -15.52 2.41 -36.66
N ALA A 655 -15.99 3.00 -35.55
CA ALA A 655 -15.15 3.38 -34.43
C ALA A 655 -14.43 2.18 -33.78
N ALA A 656 -14.99 0.97 -33.92
CA ALA A 656 -14.43 -0.27 -33.39
C ALA A 656 -13.69 -1.11 -34.45
N ASP A 657 -13.61 -0.64 -35.70
CA ASP A 657 -12.84 -1.34 -36.73
C ASP A 657 -11.34 -1.25 -36.44
N ASP A 658 -10.60 -2.30 -36.83
CA ASP A 658 -9.14 -2.33 -36.68
C ASP A 658 -8.49 -1.22 -37.52
N ALA A 659 -7.64 -0.42 -36.87
CA ALA A 659 -6.85 0.61 -37.55
C ALA A 659 -5.62 0.00 -38.25
N LEU A 660 -5.16 0.60 -39.35
CA LEU A 660 -3.94 0.16 -40.04
C LEU A 660 -2.67 0.53 -39.24
N ILE A 661 -2.68 1.66 -38.54
CA ILE A 661 -1.51 2.17 -37.79
C ILE A 661 -1.68 2.06 -36.28
N GLY A 662 -2.63 2.82 -35.72
CA GLY A 662 -2.84 2.96 -34.29
C GLY A 662 -3.58 1.78 -33.65
N TYR A 663 -3.88 1.88 -32.35
CA TYR A 663 -4.72 0.91 -31.65
C TYR A 663 -6.22 1.10 -31.91
N VAL A 664 -6.63 2.31 -32.29
CA VAL A 664 -8.03 2.68 -32.49
C VAL A 664 -8.15 3.56 -33.74
N ASN A 665 -9.21 3.38 -34.52
CA ASN A 665 -9.55 4.33 -35.58
C ASN A 665 -10.15 5.60 -34.97
N GLY A 666 -9.35 6.65 -34.83
CA GLY A 666 -9.76 7.94 -34.25
C GLY A 666 -10.54 8.87 -35.19
N GLY A 667 -10.81 8.49 -36.44
CA GLY A 667 -11.57 9.30 -37.39
C GLY A 667 -10.78 10.46 -38.05
N TYR A 668 -9.48 10.56 -37.79
CA TYR A 668 -8.62 11.69 -38.24
C TYR A 668 -8.46 11.77 -39.76
N GLN A 669 -8.71 10.68 -40.48
CA GLN A 669 -8.68 10.58 -41.94
C GLN A 669 -9.87 11.28 -42.62
N ASN A 670 -10.90 11.68 -41.86
CA ASN A 670 -12.04 12.39 -42.40
C ASN A 670 -11.59 13.72 -43.04
N GLU A 671 -12.11 14.04 -44.22
CA GLU A 671 -11.71 15.23 -45.00
C GLU A 671 -12.02 16.55 -44.29
N THR A 672 -13.01 16.56 -43.39
CA THR A 672 -13.41 17.74 -42.60
C THR A 672 -12.71 17.85 -41.25
N PHE A 673 -11.95 16.83 -40.84
CA PHE A 673 -11.35 16.76 -39.50
C PHE A 673 -10.42 17.93 -39.21
N THR A 674 -9.51 18.23 -40.13
CA THR A 674 -8.51 19.30 -39.98
C THR A 674 -9.19 20.65 -39.75
N ASP A 675 -10.11 21.05 -40.63
CA ASP A 675 -10.80 22.34 -40.54
C ASP A 675 -11.66 22.45 -39.27
N ALA A 676 -12.34 21.36 -38.91
CA ALA A 676 -13.15 21.27 -37.70
C ALA A 676 -12.30 21.39 -36.43
N PHE A 677 -11.19 20.67 -36.35
CA PHE A 677 -10.30 20.70 -35.19
C PHE A 677 -9.59 22.05 -35.08
N VAL A 678 -9.13 22.63 -36.20
CA VAL A 678 -8.52 23.97 -36.20
C VAL A 678 -9.53 25.01 -35.76
N ASN A 679 -10.77 24.97 -36.23
CA ASN A 679 -11.83 25.87 -35.76
C ASN A 679 -12.05 25.76 -34.25
N TYR A 680 -12.14 24.53 -33.74
CA TYR A 680 -12.24 24.27 -32.30
C TYR A 680 -11.03 24.82 -31.52
N GLY A 681 -9.80 24.56 -31.97
CA GLY A 681 -8.59 25.08 -31.33
C GLY A 681 -8.52 26.61 -31.34
N LYS A 682 -8.98 27.28 -32.42
CA LYS A 682 -9.09 28.74 -32.48
C LYS A 682 -10.07 29.29 -31.43
N ILE A 683 -11.21 28.62 -31.23
CA ILE A 683 -12.17 28.97 -30.16
C ILE A 683 -11.46 28.88 -28.80
N LEU A 684 -10.78 27.77 -28.49
CA LEU A 684 -10.07 27.63 -27.22
C LEU A 684 -9.01 28.70 -27.00
N LEU A 685 -8.16 28.94 -28.00
CA LEU A 685 -7.07 29.90 -27.91
C LEU A 685 -7.61 31.32 -27.70
N THR A 686 -8.65 31.73 -28.43
CA THR A 686 -9.22 33.07 -28.24
C THR A 686 -9.89 33.26 -26.88
N HIS A 687 -10.45 32.20 -26.28
CA HIS A 687 -11.13 32.27 -24.98
C HIS A 687 -10.21 32.14 -23.76
N TYR A 688 -9.10 31.40 -23.88
CA TYR A 688 -8.31 30.96 -22.71
C TYR A 688 -6.80 31.24 -22.79
N ALA A 689 -6.25 31.58 -23.97
CA ALA A 689 -4.81 31.80 -24.14
C ALA A 689 -4.27 32.95 -23.29
N ASP A 690 -5.13 33.88 -22.87
CA ASP A 690 -4.76 34.98 -21.99
C ASP A 690 -4.25 34.49 -20.62
N ARG A 691 -4.74 33.33 -20.16
CA ARG A 691 -4.47 32.75 -18.84
C ARG A 691 -3.62 31.48 -18.88
N VAL A 692 -3.59 30.77 -20.01
CA VAL A 692 -2.92 29.47 -20.15
C VAL A 692 -1.54 29.61 -20.81
N PRO A 693 -0.43 29.28 -20.11
CA PRO A 693 0.91 29.41 -20.66
C PRO A 693 1.40 28.25 -21.52
N ILE A 694 0.83 27.05 -21.37
CA ILE A 694 1.33 25.84 -22.03
C ILE A 694 0.14 25.12 -22.67
N TRP A 695 0.25 24.91 -23.97
CA TRP A 695 -0.74 24.28 -24.81
C TRP A 695 -0.18 23.03 -25.48
N PHE A 696 -0.99 21.99 -25.56
CA PHE A 696 -0.76 20.83 -26.41
C PHE A 696 -1.93 20.70 -27.39
N THR A 697 -1.65 20.54 -28.68
CA THR A 697 -2.73 20.32 -29.66
C THR A 697 -3.31 18.91 -29.55
N PHE A 698 -2.45 17.90 -29.54
CA PHE A 698 -2.83 16.50 -29.54
C PHE A 698 -2.14 15.74 -28.41
N ASN A 699 -2.87 14.81 -27.81
CA ASN A 699 -2.31 13.72 -27.03
C ASN A 699 -2.02 12.51 -27.94
N GLU A 700 -0.77 12.02 -27.93
CA GLU A 700 -0.36 10.72 -28.47
C GLU A 700 -1.04 10.32 -29.81
N PRO A 701 -0.95 11.16 -30.86
CA PRO A 701 -1.82 11.05 -32.04
C PRO A 701 -1.63 9.76 -32.83
N LEU A 702 -0.45 9.13 -32.78
CA LEU A 702 -0.18 7.88 -33.49
C LEU A 702 -1.15 6.77 -33.06
N LEU A 703 -1.51 6.71 -31.78
CA LEU A 703 -2.38 5.67 -31.22
C LEU A 703 -3.78 5.67 -31.83
N TYR A 704 -4.22 6.80 -32.39
CA TYR A 704 -5.56 7.00 -32.96
C TYR A 704 -5.54 7.33 -34.46
N CYS A 705 -4.36 7.29 -35.09
CA CYS A 705 -4.26 7.40 -36.55
C CYS A 705 -4.67 6.08 -37.19
N ASP A 706 -5.66 6.13 -38.09
CA ASP A 706 -6.05 4.98 -38.89
C ASP A 706 -5.00 4.69 -39.97
N ASN A 707 -4.58 5.72 -40.73
CA ASN A 707 -3.77 5.56 -41.94
C ASN A 707 -2.89 6.79 -42.24
N GLY A 708 -2.24 6.83 -43.41
CA GLY A 708 -1.35 7.91 -43.81
C GLY A 708 -2.02 9.30 -43.89
N LYS A 709 -3.32 9.35 -44.23
CA LYS A 709 -4.09 10.60 -44.24
C LYS A 709 -4.35 11.12 -42.84
N SER A 710 -4.60 10.24 -41.87
CA SER A 710 -4.75 10.61 -40.46
C SER A 710 -3.52 11.37 -39.96
N VAL A 711 -2.33 10.82 -40.23
CA VAL A 711 -1.04 11.44 -39.86
C VAL A 711 -0.88 12.82 -40.50
N ASN A 712 -1.13 12.92 -41.80
CA ASN A 712 -1.04 14.20 -42.51
C ASN A 712 -2.02 15.25 -41.96
N ASN A 713 -3.26 14.87 -41.67
CA ASN A 713 -4.27 15.78 -41.12
C ASN A 713 -3.87 16.30 -39.73
N VAL A 714 -3.36 15.44 -38.85
CA VAL A 714 -2.85 15.84 -37.52
C VAL A 714 -1.71 16.85 -37.63
N ILE A 715 -0.73 16.59 -38.49
CA ILE A 715 0.43 17.47 -38.68
C ILE A 715 -0.01 18.85 -39.21
N LYS A 716 -0.90 18.87 -40.21
CA LYS A 716 -1.41 20.13 -40.79
C LYS A 716 -2.25 20.91 -39.78
N ALA A 717 -3.12 20.23 -39.03
CA ALA A 717 -3.90 20.85 -37.96
C ALA A 717 -3.02 21.49 -36.88
N HIS A 718 -1.99 20.77 -36.43
CA HIS A 718 -1.04 21.27 -35.44
C HIS A 718 -0.31 22.54 -35.94
N ALA A 719 0.24 22.49 -37.15
CA ALA A 719 0.94 23.64 -37.76
C ALA A 719 0.02 24.87 -37.89
N GLN A 720 -1.23 24.67 -38.36
CA GLN A 720 -2.20 25.77 -38.48
C GLN A 720 -2.52 26.43 -37.14
N LEU A 721 -2.66 25.65 -36.06
CA LEU A 721 -2.91 26.19 -34.73
C LEU A 721 -1.68 26.89 -34.14
N TYR A 722 -0.48 26.40 -34.43
CA TYR A 722 0.76 27.06 -34.03
C TYR A 722 0.88 28.46 -34.66
N HIS A 723 0.69 28.57 -35.98
CA HIS A 723 0.68 29.86 -36.67
C HIS A 723 -0.42 30.77 -36.13
N PHE A 724 -1.64 30.27 -35.95
CA PHE A 724 -2.72 31.06 -35.38
C PHE A 724 -2.38 31.60 -33.98
N TYR A 725 -1.79 30.77 -33.12
CA TYR A 725 -1.42 31.18 -31.76
C TYR A 725 -0.35 32.29 -31.74
N HIS A 726 0.74 32.11 -32.49
CA HIS A 726 1.88 33.02 -32.44
C HIS A 726 1.73 34.24 -33.35
N GLU A 727 1.04 34.13 -34.49
CA GLU A 727 0.92 35.20 -35.49
C GLU A 727 -0.36 36.02 -35.32
N ASP A 728 -1.51 35.35 -35.22
CA ASP A 728 -2.83 36.02 -35.17
C ASP A 728 -3.22 36.41 -33.74
N VAL A 729 -3.09 35.49 -32.79
CA VAL A 729 -3.36 35.71 -31.36
C VAL A 729 -2.24 36.49 -30.69
N GLN A 730 -1.01 36.40 -31.22
CA GLN A 730 0.21 36.99 -30.63
C GLN A 730 0.46 36.49 -29.20
N GLY A 731 0.25 35.19 -29.00
CA GLY A 731 0.52 34.53 -27.74
C GLY A 731 2.00 34.55 -27.37
N THR A 732 2.30 34.67 -26.08
CA THR A 732 3.67 34.64 -25.52
C THR A 732 3.93 33.37 -24.69
N GLY A 733 2.94 32.50 -24.58
CA GLY A 733 3.09 31.16 -24.00
C GLY A 733 3.75 30.19 -24.97
N LYS A 734 3.67 28.90 -24.67
CA LYS A 734 4.25 27.84 -25.48
C LYS A 734 3.18 26.89 -26.00
N LEU A 735 3.33 26.48 -27.25
CA LEU A 735 2.49 25.48 -27.90
C LEU A 735 3.34 24.31 -28.38
N GLY A 736 2.89 23.10 -28.06
CA GLY A 736 3.53 21.86 -28.48
C GLY A 736 2.55 20.74 -28.77
N ILE A 737 3.08 19.52 -28.81
CA ILE A 737 2.35 18.29 -29.10
C ILE A 737 2.95 17.14 -28.28
N LYS A 738 2.11 16.22 -27.79
CA LYS A 738 2.53 15.08 -26.97
C LYS A 738 2.62 13.81 -27.82
N PHE A 739 3.69 13.05 -27.65
CA PHE A 739 3.88 11.78 -28.32
C PHE A 739 3.93 10.63 -27.32
N ASN A 740 3.32 9.50 -27.69
CA ASN A 740 3.58 8.23 -27.04
C ASN A 740 4.81 7.60 -27.68
N ASP A 741 5.61 6.90 -26.90
CA ASP A 741 6.59 5.94 -27.41
C ASP A 741 7.16 5.12 -26.25
N ASN A 742 7.13 3.81 -26.42
CA ASN A 742 7.86 2.91 -25.55
C ASN A 742 9.26 2.78 -26.11
N PHE A 743 10.21 3.60 -25.66
CA PHE A 743 11.53 3.73 -26.27
C PHE A 743 12.15 2.36 -26.62
N GLY A 744 12.35 2.14 -27.92
CA GLY A 744 12.93 0.91 -28.44
C GLY A 744 14.41 0.83 -28.14
N VAL A 745 14.82 -0.28 -27.51
CA VAL A 745 16.23 -0.62 -27.30
C VAL A 745 16.58 -1.95 -27.95
N PRO A 746 17.74 -2.09 -28.59
CA PRO A 746 18.09 -3.32 -29.31
C PRO A 746 18.28 -4.47 -28.32
N LYS A 747 17.76 -5.65 -28.69
CA LYS A 747 17.95 -6.89 -27.93
C LYS A 747 19.44 -7.18 -27.73
N ASP A 748 20.20 -7.26 -28.82
CA ASP A 748 21.66 -7.25 -28.78
C ASP A 748 22.22 -6.00 -29.49
N PRO A 749 22.80 -5.03 -28.76
CA PRO A 749 23.40 -3.84 -29.37
C PRO A 749 24.65 -4.14 -30.22
N LYS A 750 25.15 -5.38 -30.25
CA LYS A 750 26.23 -5.81 -31.16
C LYS A 750 25.70 -6.46 -32.45
N ASN A 751 24.41 -6.76 -32.51
CA ASN A 751 23.77 -7.32 -33.68
C ASN A 751 23.22 -6.18 -34.55
N GLN A 752 23.78 -6.01 -35.75
CA GLN A 752 23.38 -4.93 -36.65
C GLN A 752 21.91 -5.01 -37.04
N SER A 753 21.36 -6.22 -37.22
CA SER A 753 19.94 -6.39 -37.56
C SER A 753 19.01 -5.89 -36.45
N ASP A 754 19.37 -6.12 -35.18
CA ASP A 754 18.56 -5.66 -34.05
C ASP A 754 18.66 -4.15 -33.87
N LEU A 755 19.84 -3.56 -34.15
CA LEU A 755 20.03 -2.12 -34.19
C LEU A 755 19.20 -1.45 -35.30
N ASP A 756 19.26 -1.98 -36.51
CA ASP A 756 18.52 -1.44 -37.67
C ASP A 756 17.00 -1.53 -37.44
N ALA A 757 16.53 -2.65 -36.88
CA ALA A 757 15.14 -2.82 -36.46
C ALA A 757 14.73 -1.80 -35.39
N THR A 758 15.59 -1.57 -34.39
CA THR A 758 15.32 -0.58 -33.33
C THR A 758 15.23 0.85 -33.88
N ASN A 759 16.12 1.23 -34.80
CA ASN A 759 16.05 2.53 -35.47
C ASN A 759 14.77 2.66 -36.28
N HIS A 760 14.39 1.62 -37.04
CA HIS A 760 13.12 1.61 -37.78
C HIS A 760 11.91 1.81 -36.86
N PHE A 761 11.88 1.13 -35.71
CA PHE A 761 10.80 1.23 -34.72
C PHE A 761 10.67 2.64 -34.12
N ASN A 762 11.78 3.23 -33.68
CA ASN A 762 11.81 4.58 -33.10
C ASN A 762 11.48 5.64 -34.17
N ASP A 763 11.98 5.49 -35.40
CA ASP A 763 11.67 6.38 -36.53
C ASP A 763 10.18 6.30 -36.90
N PHE A 764 9.62 5.11 -37.02
CA PHE A 764 8.22 4.92 -37.37
C PHE A 764 7.29 5.61 -36.38
N GLN A 765 7.57 5.50 -35.07
CA GLN A 765 6.69 6.09 -34.05
C GLN A 765 6.86 7.60 -33.93
N LEU A 766 8.10 8.07 -33.77
CA LEU A 766 8.37 9.48 -33.47
C LEU A 766 8.64 10.29 -34.71
N ALA A 767 9.61 9.87 -35.54
CA ALA A 767 10.08 10.65 -36.68
C ALA A 767 8.97 10.88 -37.72
N THR A 768 7.95 10.02 -37.79
CA THR A 768 6.72 10.23 -38.58
C THR A 768 6.06 11.59 -38.34
N PHE A 769 6.04 12.07 -37.09
CA PHE A 769 5.53 13.40 -36.77
C PHE A 769 6.66 14.41 -36.54
N CYS A 770 7.72 13.97 -35.87
CA CYS A 770 8.79 14.84 -35.40
C CYS A 770 9.67 15.38 -36.53
N ASN A 771 9.90 14.61 -37.61
CA ASN A 771 10.69 15.10 -38.74
C ASN A 771 10.01 16.30 -39.43
N PRO A 772 8.72 16.22 -39.82
CA PRO A 772 8.02 17.39 -40.36
C PRO A 772 7.97 18.55 -39.38
N ILE A 773 7.51 18.32 -38.14
CA ILE A 773 7.19 19.39 -37.18
C ILE A 773 8.44 20.11 -36.66
N PHE A 774 9.50 19.37 -36.30
CA PHE A 774 10.66 19.98 -35.63
C PHE A 774 11.84 20.25 -36.55
N LEU A 775 11.97 19.48 -37.64
CA LEU A 775 13.14 19.58 -38.54
C LEU A 775 12.77 20.15 -39.91
N GLY A 776 11.47 20.23 -40.27
CA GLY A 776 11.04 20.68 -41.59
C GLY A 776 11.49 19.74 -42.70
N ILE A 777 11.61 18.44 -42.41
CA ILE A 777 11.99 17.41 -43.39
C ILE A 777 10.88 16.37 -43.51
N ASP A 778 10.87 15.66 -44.64
CA ASP A 778 9.83 14.68 -44.98
C ASP A 778 9.84 13.46 -44.03
N TYR A 779 8.79 12.64 -44.12
CA TYR A 779 8.61 11.44 -43.33
C TYR A 779 9.82 10.48 -43.39
N PRO A 780 10.10 9.74 -42.30
CA PRO A 780 11.16 8.75 -42.28
C PRO A 780 10.86 7.62 -43.28
N GLU A 781 11.91 6.96 -43.76
CA GLU A 781 11.75 5.83 -44.68
C GLU A 781 10.93 4.70 -44.06
N ALA A 782 11.06 4.49 -42.74
CA ALA A 782 10.26 3.53 -41.98
C ALA A 782 8.74 3.70 -42.18
N PHE A 783 8.27 4.95 -42.27
CA PHE A 783 6.85 5.25 -42.50
C PHE A 783 6.47 5.09 -43.97
N LYS A 784 7.25 5.69 -44.88
CA LYS A 784 6.96 5.71 -46.33
C LYS A 784 6.95 4.32 -46.96
N MET A 785 7.83 3.42 -46.50
CA MET A 785 7.89 2.05 -47.03
C MET A 785 6.73 1.17 -46.55
N THR A 786 6.14 1.52 -45.40
CA THR A 786 5.19 0.67 -44.66
C THR A 786 3.75 1.10 -44.89
N ILE A 787 3.50 2.42 -44.95
CA ILE A 787 2.15 2.97 -45.07
C ILE A 787 1.88 3.31 -46.53
N PRO A 788 1.05 2.53 -47.24
CA PRO A 788 0.89 2.67 -48.69
C PRO A 788 0.18 3.96 -49.11
N ASP A 789 -0.60 4.57 -48.21
CA ASP A 789 -1.40 5.77 -48.47
C ASP A 789 -0.84 7.03 -47.77
N TYR A 790 0.44 7.03 -47.39
CA TYR A 790 1.09 8.24 -46.90
C TYR A 790 0.96 9.38 -47.94
N VAL A 791 0.81 10.61 -47.45
CA VAL A 791 0.63 11.79 -48.29
C VAL A 791 1.98 12.52 -48.39
N PRO A 792 2.71 12.51 -49.53
CA PRO A 792 4.01 13.17 -49.62
C PRO A 792 3.92 14.66 -49.32
N LEU A 793 4.87 15.18 -48.52
CA LEU A 793 4.93 16.61 -48.19
C LEU A 793 5.71 17.37 -49.27
N THR A 794 5.12 18.42 -49.81
CA THR A 794 5.79 19.31 -50.76
C THR A 794 6.83 20.19 -50.04
N PRO A 795 7.79 20.79 -50.77
CA PRO A 795 8.69 21.79 -50.17
C PRO A 795 7.93 22.94 -49.49
N GLU A 796 6.79 23.35 -50.04
CA GLU A 796 5.91 24.36 -49.43
C GLU A 796 5.26 23.85 -48.14
N ASP A 797 4.77 22.60 -48.10
CA ASP A 797 4.25 21.99 -46.88
C ASP A 797 5.33 21.94 -45.79
N LEU A 798 6.54 21.48 -46.13
CA LEU A 798 7.66 21.36 -45.19
C LEU A 798 8.12 22.72 -44.63
N ALA A 799 8.11 23.76 -45.47
CA ALA A 799 8.42 25.12 -45.04
C ALA A 799 7.36 25.70 -44.09
N TYR A 800 6.08 25.33 -44.29
CA TYR A 800 4.98 25.74 -43.41
C TYR A 800 4.93 24.96 -42.11
N ILE A 801 5.19 23.65 -42.14
CA ILE A 801 5.10 22.74 -40.97
C ILE A 801 6.38 22.79 -40.12
N GLY A 802 7.54 23.08 -40.72
CA GLY A 802 8.82 23.04 -40.02
C GLY A 802 8.94 24.11 -38.93
N ASN A 803 9.39 23.69 -37.75
CA ASN A 803 9.53 24.51 -36.54
C ASN A 803 8.21 25.05 -35.98
N THR A 804 7.08 24.37 -36.19
CA THR A 804 5.78 24.80 -35.64
C THR A 804 5.50 24.24 -34.25
N SER A 805 6.52 24.15 -33.39
CA SER A 805 6.36 23.69 -32.01
C SER A 805 7.49 24.22 -31.13
N ASP A 806 7.14 24.73 -29.95
CA ASP A 806 8.09 25.38 -29.03
C ASP A 806 8.86 24.38 -28.15
N PHE A 807 8.38 23.13 -28.09
CA PHE A 807 8.98 22.04 -27.32
C PHE A 807 8.39 20.68 -27.78
N LEU A 808 9.08 19.59 -27.45
CA LEU A 808 8.62 18.23 -27.70
C LEU A 808 8.00 17.67 -26.42
N GLY A 809 6.70 17.38 -26.44
CA GLY A 809 6.02 16.63 -25.38
C GLY A 809 6.18 15.13 -25.59
N ILE A 810 6.65 14.40 -24.57
CA ILE A 810 6.79 12.96 -24.62
C ILE A 810 6.20 12.31 -23.39
N ASP A 811 5.54 11.15 -23.58
CA ASP A 811 4.91 10.35 -22.54
C ASP A 811 5.68 9.02 -22.32
N PRO A 812 6.90 9.07 -21.73
CA PRO A 812 7.82 7.94 -21.66
C PRO A 812 7.52 7.01 -20.48
N TYR A 813 6.45 6.23 -20.55
CA TYR A 813 6.08 5.33 -19.46
C TYR A 813 7.11 4.21 -19.21
N THR A 814 7.64 3.61 -20.29
CA THR A 814 8.56 2.47 -20.24
C THR A 814 9.46 2.41 -21.48
N ALA A 815 10.47 1.54 -21.45
CA ALA A 815 11.19 1.07 -22.65
C ALA A 815 10.64 -0.28 -23.15
N THR A 816 10.95 -0.64 -24.40
CA THR A 816 10.67 -1.97 -24.99
C THR A 816 11.92 -2.54 -25.65
N VAL A 817 12.10 -3.86 -25.61
CA VAL A 817 13.23 -4.53 -26.28
C VAL A 817 12.83 -4.87 -27.70
N VAL A 818 13.66 -4.49 -28.66
CA VAL A 818 13.38 -4.62 -30.09
C VAL A 818 14.40 -5.54 -30.75
N SER A 819 13.93 -6.42 -31.63
CA SER A 819 14.76 -7.26 -32.48
C SER A 819 14.17 -7.40 -33.88
N GLN A 820 14.99 -7.85 -34.82
CA GLN A 820 14.55 -8.07 -36.19
C GLN A 820 13.41 -9.11 -36.23
N PRO A 821 12.30 -8.85 -36.96
CA PRO A 821 11.24 -9.84 -37.09
C PRO A 821 11.73 -11.02 -37.95
N PRO A 822 11.20 -12.25 -37.77
CA PRO A 822 11.64 -13.43 -38.51
C PRO A 822 11.61 -13.29 -40.03
N GLU A 823 10.63 -12.55 -40.55
CA GLU A 823 10.44 -12.27 -41.97
C GLU A 823 11.33 -11.14 -42.51
N GLY A 824 11.95 -10.35 -41.63
CA GLY A 824 12.68 -9.12 -41.97
C GLY A 824 11.77 -7.90 -42.16
N VAL A 825 12.31 -6.71 -41.86
CA VAL A 825 11.57 -5.43 -41.84
C VAL A 825 10.91 -5.13 -43.19
N GLU A 826 11.66 -5.20 -44.30
CA GLU A 826 11.14 -4.88 -45.65
C GLU A 826 10.03 -5.83 -46.12
N ALA A 827 10.11 -7.10 -45.74
CA ALA A 827 9.10 -8.08 -46.12
C ALA A 827 7.82 -7.89 -45.30
N CYS A 828 7.96 -7.55 -44.01
CA CYS A 828 6.84 -7.15 -43.17
C CYS A 828 6.15 -5.89 -43.70
N ALA A 829 6.91 -4.84 -44.05
CA ALA A 829 6.37 -3.56 -44.49
C ALA A 829 5.48 -3.68 -45.75
N LYS A 830 5.75 -4.69 -46.60
CA LYS A 830 4.97 -4.99 -47.82
C LYS A 830 3.75 -5.89 -47.56
N ASN A 831 3.56 -6.38 -46.34
CA ASN A 831 2.52 -7.33 -45.97
C ASN A 831 1.77 -6.85 -44.71
N SER A 832 0.68 -6.10 -44.92
CA SER A 832 -0.18 -5.62 -43.83
C SER A 832 -0.88 -6.72 -43.01
N SER A 833 -0.83 -7.98 -43.47
CA SER A 833 -1.30 -9.14 -42.71
C SER A 833 -0.23 -9.76 -41.80
N SER A 834 1.00 -9.23 -41.77
CA SER A 834 2.02 -9.67 -40.80
C SER A 834 1.59 -9.31 -39.37
N PRO A 835 1.81 -10.19 -38.38
CA PRO A 835 1.54 -9.86 -36.97
C PRO A 835 2.44 -8.76 -36.41
N ASN A 836 3.57 -8.46 -37.07
CA ASN A 836 4.47 -7.39 -36.65
C ASN A 836 4.14 -6.05 -37.32
N PHE A 837 3.25 -6.02 -38.31
CA PHE A 837 2.80 -4.79 -38.96
C PHE A 837 1.99 -3.94 -37.95
N PRO A 838 2.11 -2.59 -37.96
CA PRO A 838 2.92 -1.76 -38.85
C PRO A 838 4.36 -1.54 -38.38
N TYR A 839 4.69 -1.83 -37.12
CA TYR A 839 6.00 -1.51 -36.55
C TYR A 839 7.15 -2.33 -37.15
N CYS A 840 6.83 -3.47 -37.75
CA CYS A 840 7.73 -4.39 -38.42
C CYS A 840 8.98 -4.78 -37.62
N VAL A 841 8.76 -5.01 -36.33
CA VAL A 841 9.76 -5.49 -35.39
C VAL A 841 9.17 -6.49 -34.40
N THR A 842 10.02 -7.33 -33.81
CA THR A 842 9.63 -8.14 -32.66
C THR A 842 9.89 -7.34 -31.38
N GLN A 843 8.82 -7.04 -30.65
CA GLN A 843 8.85 -6.37 -29.36
C GLN A 843 8.83 -7.40 -28.22
N GLU A 844 9.71 -7.21 -27.25
CA GLU A 844 9.89 -8.09 -26.09
C GLU A 844 10.10 -7.27 -24.81
N THR A 845 9.98 -7.94 -23.67
CA THR A 845 10.22 -7.33 -22.35
C THR A 845 11.49 -7.85 -21.69
N GLN A 846 12.21 -8.77 -22.36
CA GLN A 846 13.38 -9.45 -21.83
C GLN A 846 14.65 -9.07 -22.59
N ASN A 847 15.76 -8.95 -21.86
CA ASN A 847 17.08 -8.81 -22.47
C ASN A 847 17.60 -10.15 -23.02
N VAL A 848 18.78 -10.13 -23.64
CA VAL A 848 19.47 -11.33 -24.20
C VAL A 848 19.73 -12.46 -23.19
N PHE A 849 19.65 -12.19 -21.88
CA PHE A 849 19.86 -13.16 -20.81
C PHE A 849 18.53 -13.73 -20.27
N GLY A 850 17.38 -13.34 -20.83
CA GLY A 850 16.05 -13.79 -20.40
C GLY A 850 15.50 -13.08 -19.17
N TRP A 851 16.12 -11.97 -18.74
CA TRP A 851 15.62 -11.16 -17.63
C TRP A 851 14.72 -10.03 -18.13
N ASN A 852 13.61 -9.78 -17.45
CA ASN A 852 12.79 -8.61 -17.71
C ASN A 852 13.60 -7.32 -17.51
N ILE A 853 13.32 -6.31 -18.35
CA ILE A 853 14.02 -5.01 -18.33
C ILE A 853 13.72 -4.13 -17.11
N GLY A 854 12.74 -4.53 -16.28
CA GLY A 854 12.38 -3.79 -15.07
C GLY A 854 11.37 -4.56 -14.22
N TYR A 855 10.91 -3.90 -13.15
CA TYR A 855 9.78 -4.38 -12.34
C TYR A 855 8.45 -4.05 -13.05
N ARG A 856 7.60 -5.06 -13.28
CA ARG A 856 6.34 -4.92 -14.03
C ARG A 856 5.22 -4.37 -13.13
N SER A 857 4.45 -3.44 -13.68
CA SER A 857 3.24 -2.87 -13.07
C SER A 857 2.00 -3.76 -13.26
N GLN A 858 0.82 -3.26 -12.88
CA GLN A 858 -0.48 -3.85 -13.23
C GLN A 858 -0.75 -3.83 -14.75
N SER A 859 -0.10 -2.93 -15.49
CA SER A 859 -0.28 -2.73 -16.92
C SER A 859 0.96 -3.19 -17.72
N TYR A 860 1.14 -2.69 -18.94
CA TYR A 860 2.30 -2.94 -19.78
C TYR A 860 3.58 -2.25 -19.26
N VAL A 861 3.46 -1.30 -18.32
CA VAL A 861 4.56 -0.45 -17.87
C VAL A 861 5.56 -1.22 -17.00
N TYR A 862 6.85 -1.06 -17.29
CA TYR A 862 7.97 -1.54 -16.47
C TYR A 862 8.76 -0.35 -15.92
N MET A 863 9.21 -0.46 -14.67
CA MET A 863 10.11 0.53 -14.06
C MET A 863 11.50 0.44 -14.71
N THR A 864 11.77 1.38 -15.63
CA THR A 864 12.92 1.36 -16.56
C THR A 864 13.75 2.66 -16.54
N PRO A 865 14.12 3.20 -15.36
CA PRO A 865 14.68 4.55 -15.24
C PRO A 865 15.97 4.76 -16.05
N THR A 866 16.87 3.78 -16.12
CA THR A 866 18.12 3.90 -16.87
C THR A 866 17.91 4.10 -18.38
N TYR A 867 16.81 3.56 -18.92
CA TYR A 867 16.47 3.72 -20.34
C TYR A 867 15.88 5.10 -20.61
N LEU A 868 15.15 5.69 -19.64
CA LEU A 868 14.62 7.05 -19.75
C LEU A 868 15.72 8.08 -20.03
N ARG A 869 16.84 8.05 -19.29
CA ARG A 869 17.96 8.98 -19.51
C ARG A 869 18.51 8.91 -20.94
N THR A 870 18.69 7.69 -21.44
CA THR A 870 19.13 7.44 -22.82
C THR A 870 18.10 7.97 -23.81
N TYR A 871 16.82 7.79 -23.50
CA TYR A 871 15.74 8.24 -24.35
C TYR A 871 15.66 9.76 -24.45
N LEU A 872 15.72 10.47 -23.31
CA LEU A 872 15.74 11.94 -23.27
C LEU A 872 16.94 12.50 -24.05
N SER A 873 18.10 11.84 -23.92
CA SER A 873 19.28 12.17 -24.72
C SER A 873 19.05 11.96 -26.22
N TYR A 874 18.41 10.88 -26.63
CA TYR A 874 18.04 10.63 -28.02
C TYR A 874 17.11 11.72 -28.55
N LEU A 875 16.00 12.01 -27.86
CA LEU A 875 15.02 13.01 -28.29
C LEU A 875 15.66 14.38 -28.51
N TYR A 876 16.42 14.86 -27.52
CA TYR A 876 17.06 16.17 -27.61
C TYR A 876 18.14 16.22 -28.69
N ASN A 877 18.93 15.14 -28.84
CA ASN A 877 19.97 15.11 -29.86
C ASN A 877 19.42 14.95 -31.28
N THR A 878 18.26 14.32 -31.47
CA THR A 878 17.67 14.09 -32.79
C THR A 878 16.85 15.30 -33.23
N PHE A 879 15.92 15.77 -32.38
CA PHE A 879 14.94 16.78 -32.77
C PHE A 879 15.30 18.21 -32.34
N LYS A 880 16.35 18.38 -31.52
CA LYS A 880 16.92 19.68 -31.13
C LYS A 880 15.94 20.64 -30.45
N GLN A 881 14.91 20.11 -29.80
CA GLN A 881 13.92 20.89 -29.06
C GLN A 881 13.95 20.58 -27.56
N PRO A 882 13.59 21.55 -26.69
CA PRO A 882 13.36 21.26 -25.28
C PRO A 882 12.36 20.12 -25.12
N VAL A 883 12.61 19.21 -24.19
CA VAL A 883 11.76 18.03 -23.95
C VAL A 883 10.92 18.26 -22.70
N LEU A 884 9.61 18.15 -22.81
CA LEU A 884 8.69 18.09 -21.69
C LEU A 884 8.24 16.64 -21.51
N VAL A 885 8.54 16.03 -20.36
CA VAL A 885 7.95 14.74 -19.98
C VAL A 885 6.49 15.02 -19.63
N SER A 886 5.60 14.90 -20.60
CA SER A 886 4.22 15.38 -20.49
C SER A 886 3.29 14.40 -19.81
N GLU A 887 3.69 13.13 -19.70
CA GLU A 887 3.14 12.11 -18.81
C GLU A 887 4.17 11.06 -18.41
N PHE A 888 4.09 10.58 -17.18
CA PHE A 888 4.75 9.37 -16.72
C PHE A 888 4.04 8.88 -15.45
N GLY A 889 3.88 7.57 -15.30
CA GLY A 889 3.05 6.99 -14.25
C GLY A 889 3.22 5.49 -14.07
N PHE A 890 2.76 4.96 -12.94
CA PHE A 890 2.98 3.56 -12.59
C PHE A 890 1.81 2.95 -11.80
N PRO A 891 1.00 2.06 -12.38
CA PRO A 891 -0.10 1.42 -11.67
C PRO A 891 0.42 0.21 -10.89
N VAL A 892 0.42 0.27 -9.56
CA VAL A 892 0.98 -0.80 -8.73
C VAL A 892 0.23 -2.12 -8.97
N PHE A 893 0.99 -3.20 -9.13
CA PHE A 893 0.44 -4.54 -9.36
C PHE A 893 -0.54 -4.93 -8.24
N ALA A 894 -1.73 -5.37 -8.63
CA ALA A 894 -2.83 -5.78 -7.75
C ALA A 894 -3.23 -4.73 -6.69
N GLU A 895 -3.04 -3.43 -6.95
CA GLU A 895 -3.40 -2.39 -5.99
C GLU A 895 -4.91 -2.35 -5.71
N ALA A 896 -5.73 -2.53 -6.73
CA ALA A 896 -7.19 -2.60 -6.62
C ALA A 896 -7.68 -3.81 -5.80
N ASP A 897 -6.87 -4.86 -5.66
CA ASP A 897 -7.22 -6.08 -4.89
C ASP A 897 -6.88 -5.95 -3.40
N LYS A 898 -6.19 -4.88 -2.99
CA LYS A 898 -5.84 -4.65 -1.59
C LYS A 898 -7.10 -4.36 -0.76
N VAL A 899 -7.32 -5.20 0.26
CA VAL A 899 -8.51 -5.14 1.12
C VAL A 899 -8.54 -3.89 2.00
N ALA A 900 -7.39 -3.50 2.56
CA ALA A 900 -7.28 -2.30 3.38
C ALA A 900 -6.89 -1.10 2.50
N VAL A 901 -7.62 0.01 2.64
CA VAL A 901 -7.31 1.25 1.91
C VAL A 901 -5.93 1.74 2.33
N GLU A 902 -5.55 1.59 3.60
CA GLU A 902 -4.24 1.95 4.14
C GLU A 902 -3.08 1.29 3.36
N ASP A 903 -3.27 0.05 2.89
CA ASP A 903 -2.27 -0.64 2.07
C ASP A 903 -2.21 -0.07 0.63
N GLN A 904 -3.30 0.48 0.12
CA GLN A 904 -3.32 1.23 -1.16
C GLN A 904 -2.65 2.60 -1.00
N LEU A 905 -2.84 3.26 0.14
CA LEU A 905 -2.23 4.57 0.40
C LEU A 905 -0.71 4.48 0.59
N PHE A 906 -0.18 3.35 1.07
CA PHE A 906 1.27 3.13 1.22
C PHE A 906 1.89 2.44 -0.01
N ASP A 907 1.92 3.15 -1.13
CA ASP A 907 2.28 2.66 -2.46
C ASP A 907 3.77 2.84 -2.83
N SER A 908 4.68 2.24 -2.04
CA SER A 908 6.12 2.34 -2.28
C SER A 908 6.60 2.01 -3.70
N PRO A 909 6.05 1.03 -4.45
CA PRO A 909 6.51 0.78 -5.83
C PRO A 909 6.26 1.95 -6.79
N ARG A 910 5.14 2.69 -6.62
CA ARG A 910 4.86 3.92 -7.39
C ARG A 910 5.83 5.03 -7.00
N SER A 911 6.12 5.16 -5.70
CA SER A 911 7.13 6.09 -5.19
C SER A 911 8.50 5.83 -5.82
N GLN A 912 8.94 4.57 -5.85
CA GLN A 912 10.21 4.17 -6.47
C GLN A 912 10.27 4.47 -7.97
N TYR A 913 9.18 4.27 -8.71
CA TYR A 913 9.10 4.63 -10.12
C TYR A 913 9.33 6.14 -10.30
N TYR A 914 8.52 6.96 -9.65
CA TYR A 914 8.59 8.42 -9.77
C TYR A 914 9.95 8.98 -9.37
N LEU A 915 10.48 8.57 -8.21
CA LEU A 915 11.77 9.07 -7.72
C LEU A 915 12.94 8.63 -8.61
N SER A 916 12.92 7.40 -9.13
CA SER A 916 13.98 6.93 -10.04
C SER A 916 13.93 7.63 -11.41
N PHE A 917 12.74 7.86 -11.96
CA PHE A 917 12.56 8.61 -13.22
C PHE A 917 13.01 10.06 -13.06
N MET A 918 12.61 10.73 -11.98
CA MET A 918 13.02 12.11 -11.70
C MET A 918 14.53 12.24 -11.43
N THR A 919 15.15 11.22 -10.83
CA THR A 919 16.61 11.15 -10.66
C THR A 919 17.32 11.07 -12.02
N GLU A 920 16.82 10.27 -12.95
CA GLU A 920 17.40 10.14 -14.29
C GLU A 920 17.13 11.36 -15.18
N ILE A 921 16.00 12.06 -14.97
CA ILE A 921 15.76 13.39 -15.55
C ILE A 921 16.84 14.37 -15.07
N LEU A 922 17.11 14.46 -13.76
CA LEU A 922 18.16 15.34 -13.24
C LEU A 922 19.53 15.00 -13.82
N LYS A 923 19.89 13.72 -13.91
CA LYS A 923 21.14 13.30 -14.54
C LYS A 923 21.19 13.68 -16.02
N SER A 924 20.10 13.54 -16.77
CA SER A 924 20.07 13.96 -18.18
C SER A 924 20.32 15.46 -18.34
N ILE A 925 19.81 16.29 -17.43
CA ILE A 925 20.05 17.74 -17.42
C ILE A 925 21.52 18.03 -17.10
N HIS A 926 22.03 17.50 -15.99
CA HIS A 926 23.33 17.90 -15.43
C HIS A 926 24.54 17.20 -16.07
N GLU A 927 24.38 15.94 -16.47
CA GLU A 927 25.48 15.11 -16.99
C GLU A 927 25.46 15.02 -18.52
N ASP A 928 24.28 14.98 -19.15
CA ASP A 928 24.15 14.83 -20.61
C ASP A 928 23.86 16.15 -21.34
N GLY A 929 23.51 17.22 -20.60
CA GLY A 929 23.19 18.52 -21.17
C GLY A 929 21.86 18.58 -21.90
N VAL A 930 20.92 17.68 -21.55
CA VAL A 930 19.57 17.65 -22.13
C VAL A 930 18.74 18.80 -21.59
N ASN A 931 18.10 19.57 -22.48
CA ASN A 931 17.15 20.60 -22.07
C ASN A 931 15.78 19.97 -21.74
N VAL A 932 15.63 19.47 -20.51
CA VAL A 932 14.34 18.99 -20.00
C VAL A 932 13.57 20.16 -19.38
N MET A 933 12.45 20.53 -20.01
CA MET A 933 11.60 21.66 -19.60
C MET A 933 10.78 21.35 -18.34
N GLY A 934 10.41 20.09 -18.12
CA GLY A 934 9.51 19.72 -17.03
C GLY A 934 9.13 18.24 -17.02
N ALA A 935 8.30 17.89 -16.04
CA ALA A 935 7.70 16.58 -15.89
C ALA A 935 6.29 16.68 -15.26
N LEU A 936 5.30 16.05 -15.89
CA LEU A 936 3.91 16.02 -15.44
C LEU A 936 3.51 14.58 -15.09
N ALA A 937 3.11 14.34 -13.85
CA ALA A 937 2.81 13.01 -13.35
C ALA A 937 1.41 12.53 -13.77
N TRP A 938 1.32 11.35 -14.38
CA TRP A 938 0.06 10.67 -14.68
C TRP A 938 -0.28 9.64 -13.58
N SER A 939 -1.33 9.81 -12.79
CA SER A 939 -2.31 10.89 -12.79
C SER A 939 -2.52 11.46 -11.40
N PHE A 940 -3.18 12.61 -11.31
CA PHE A 940 -3.44 13.24 -10.01
C PHE A 940 -4.37 12.42 -9.09
N ALA A 941 -5.20 11.55 -9.67
CA ALA A 941 -6.13 10.66 -8.98
C ALA A 941 -6.41 9.40 -9.80
N ASP A 942 -6.76 8.29 -9.13
CA ASP A 942 -7.16 7.05 -9.80
C ASP A 942 -8.35 7.34 -10.70
N ASN A 943 -8.25 6.99 -11.98
CA ASN A 943 -9.20 7.41 -13.01
C ASN A 943 -9.76 6.20 -13.78
N TRP A 944 -10.53 6.44 -14.85
CA TRP A 944 -10.96 5.39 -15.78
C TRP A 944 -9.94 5.23 -16.92
N GLU A 945 -9.17 4.14 -16.91
CA GLU A 945 -8.13 3.88 -17.90
C GLU A 945 -8.69 3.14 -19.12
N PHE A 946 -9.48 3.85 -19.94
CA PHE A 946 -9.99 3.38 -21.24
C PHE A 946 -10.69 2.00 -21.18
N GLY A 947 -11.48 1.80 -20.13
CA GLY A 947 -12.29 0.61 -19.91
C GLY A 947 -11.81 -0.28 -18.76
N ASP A 948 -10.82 0.17 -17.99
CA ASP A 948 -10.24 -0.57 -16.86
C ASP A 948 -10.08 0.32 -15.61
N TYR A 949 -10.71 -0.08 -14.51
CA TYR A 949 -10.56 0.58 -13.21
C TYR A 949 -9.52 -0.11 -12.30
N THR A 950 -8.99 -1.26 -12.72
CA THR A 950 -7.98 -2.02 -11.95
C THR A 950 -6.58 -1.41 -12.12
N GLN A 951 -6.35 -0.67 -13.20
CA GLN A 951 -5.13 0.10 -13.45
C GLN A 951 -5.17 1.43 -12.69
N GLN A 952 -4.77 1.38 -11.41
CA GLN A 952 -4.77 2.56 -10.54
C GLN A 952 -3.51 3.42 -10.76
N PHE A 953 -3.51 4.38 -11.69
CA PHE A 953 -2.36 5.27 -11.93
C PHE A 953 -2.23 6.43 -10.93
N GLY A 954 -3.27 6.70 -10.17
CA GLY A 954 -3.41 7.91 -9.38
C GLY A 954 -2.42 8.03 -8.23
N LEU A 955 -1.90 9.24 -8.06
CA LEU A 955 -1.26 9.73 -6.84
C LEU A 955 -2.27 9.90 -5.67
N GLN A 956 -3.56 9.85 -5.97
CA GLN A 956 -4.65 9.80 -5.00
C GLN A 956 -5.55 8.60 -5.27
N TYR A 957 -5.95 7.93 -4.19
CA TYR A 957 -7.02 6.95 -4.20
C TYR A 957 -8.37 7.64 -4.43
N VAL A 958 -9.26 7.00 -5.20
CA VAL A 958 -10.66 7.43 -5.39
C VAL A 958 -11.61 6.32 -4.96
N ASN A 959 -12.47 6.60 -3.99
CA ASN A 959 -13.59 5.74 -3.66
C ASN A 959 -14.67 5.86 -4.74
N ARG A 960 -14.86 4.82 -5.55
CA ARG A 960 -15.78 4.85 -6.70
C ARG A 960 -17.27 4.98 -6.33
N THR A 961 -17.62 4.73 -5.07
CA THR A 961 -19.01 4.85 -4.60
C THR A 961 -19.30 6.22 -4.00
N SER A 962 -18.37 6.77 -3.21
CA SER A 962 -18.56 8.06 -2.53
C SER A 962 -17.87 9.24 -3.22
N GLN A 963 -17.04 8.97 -4.22
CA GLN A 963 -16.15 9.94 -4.86
C GLN A 963 -15.15 10.61 -3.89
N GLU A 964 -14.92 10.03 -2.70
CA GLU A 964 -13.92 10.53 -1.74
C GLU A 964 -12.48 10.26 -2.24
N ARG A 965 -11.59 11.25 -2.08
CA ARG A 965 -10.16 11.16 -2.43
C ARG A 965 -9.28 10.99 -1.20
N ARG A 966 -8.19 10.23 -1.31
CA ARG A 966 -7.13 10.14 -0.27
C ARG A 966 -5.74 10.15 -0.88
N PHE A 967 -4.80 10.87 -0.25
CA PHE A 967 -3.42 10.95 -0.74
C PHE A 967 -2.68 9.62 -0.56
N LYS A 968 -1.94 9.20 -1.60
CA LYS A 968 -1.01 8.07 -1.52
C LYS A 968 0.41 8.57 -1.20
N LYS A 969 1.25 7.70 -0.66
CA LYS A 969 2.64 7.97 -0.29
C LYS A 969 3.46 8.54 -1.46
N SER A 970 3.27 8.00 -2.65
CA SER A 970 3.96 8.45 -3.86
C SER A 970 3.75 9.94 -4.16
N PHE A 971 2.59 10.51 -3.80
CA PHE A 971 2.33 11.93 -4.03
C PHE A 971 3.21 12.80 -3.14
N PHE A 972 3.28 12.46 -1.85
CA PHE A 972 4.14 13.15 -0.89
C PHE A 972 5.61 13.07 -1.32
N ASP A 973 6.08 11.86 -1.66
CA ASP A 973 7.47 11.63 -2.02
C ASP A 973 7.86 12.39 -3.28
N LEU A 974 7.01 12.37 -4.32
CA LEU A 974 7.29 13.06 -5.57
C LEU A 974 7.32 14.58 -5.40
N VAL A 975 6.34 15.15 -4.69
CA VAL A 975 6.28 16.61 -4.48
C VAL A 975 7.42 17.07 -3.57
N ASP A 976 7.71 16.34 -2.48
CA ASP A 976 8.86 16.63 -1.60
C ASP A 976 10.19 16.51 -2.35
N PHE A 977 10.34 15.51 -3.22
CA PHE A 977 11.54 15.32 -4.03
C PHE A 977 11.83 16.52 -4.92
N VAL A 978 10.82 17.04 -5.62
CA VAL A 978 10.96 18.22 -6.49
C VAL A 978 11.17 19.47 -5.65
N ALA A 979 10.35 19.70 -4.62
CA ALA A 979 10.43 20.90 -3.78
C ALA A 979 11.81 21.07 -3.12
N THR A 980 12.43 19.98 -2.67
CA THR A 980 13.76 19.99 -2.05
C THR A 980 14.92 20.14 -3.06
N ARG A 981 14.60 20.09 -4.37
CA ARG A 981 15.57 20.11 -5.48
C ARG A 981 15.32 21.20 -6.50
N MET A 982 14.45 22.18 -6.26
CA MET A 982 14.40 23.37 -7.11
C MET A 982 15.64 24.26 -6.86
N GLU A 983 16.21 24.84 -7.91
CA GLU A 983 17.17 25.94 -7.78
C GLU A 983 16.52 27.14 -7.08
N SER A 984 17.29 27.79 -6.21
CA SER A 984 16.88 28.93 -5.39
C SER A 984 17.12 30.27 -6.06
#